data_AF-A0A1Y1RZT2-F1
#
_entry.id   AF-A0A1Y1RZT2-F1
#
_cell.length_a   1.000
_cell.length_b   1.000
_cell.length_c   1.000
_cell.angle_alpha   90.00
_cell.angle_beta   90.00
_cell.angle_gamma   90.00
#
_symmetry.space_group_name_H-M   'P 1'
#
loop_
_entity.id
_entity.type
_entity.pdbx_description
1 polymer ?
#
loop_
_entity_poly.entity_id
_entity_poly.type
_entity_poly.pdbx_seq_one_letter_code
_entity_poly.pdbx_strand_id
1 'polypeptide(L)'
;MLTTAELFSLLIPALLEGVETGGDEAARGADDFFEVLSGSAPRETLTEPFLTLVDCIEDEFLQLQESSVSRDIEELVRFLGSGASIKERPGLLWKVFFPEALYLDDDPRAQIDKLRKRRRIKVLRPAEVPITRPEREMLFTSNVLLTVPVPGKDPVPADNSLRKKALDAAKGPQQYWYDHPVPLGTSPESNEVLYGLKGLARAYGVEKERRPGADASHVKVLLSISVTHRDLRPLAGEWLSSVLSGEEKKSLEGLEVFGFTEDDTAEILNILAPCIDGDEERLLLREVFGVDGEYGRHYSFLKAFPALWSVLLDPDIRGTFKIDLDQVFPQQELIAETGKSAFELFTSPLWGAYGRDFQGKECELGMIAGALVNEGDIRRGLFTPDIPWPESTPTGEDLFFFKQRPMAVSTRAEMMTRYGEEGMPDGTDSAIERFHVTGGTNGILLESLRRHRPFTPGFVGRAEDQAYILSTFTAEGPPRLGYLHQPGLIMRHDKEAFASQAVTAGKAGSYVGDLVRTLVFSDYASFLQGGQKMTKAMVDPFTGCFISAAPAISAGLRLALHLVDTSKGSPGARKEVLELAARRLPEILKRKRGPRGELAHRWQRERRAWNLYYDLLDRLEEAPPEGVRDAFSRLVERCRLV
;
A
#
# COMPACT_ATOMS: atom_id res chain seq x y z
N MET A 1 -9.92 34.89 -19.44
CA MET A 1 -9.53 33.63 -18.78
C MET A 1 -8.04 33.47 -18.99
N LEU A 2 -7.29 33.11 -17.96
CA LEU A 2 -5.87 32.83 -18.09
C LEU A 2 -5.69 31.63 -19.04
N THR A 3 -4.71 31.64 -19.92
CA THR A 3 -4.40 30.46 -20.73
C THR A 3 -3.48 29.50 -19.96
N THR A 4 -3.49 28.22 -20.35
CA THR A 4 -2.51 27.22 -19.88
C THR A 4 -1.07 27.75 -20.05
N ALA A 5 -0.77 28.31 -21.22
CA ALA A 5 0.55 28.89 -21.54
C ALA A 5 0.96 30.05 -20.62
N GLU A 6 0.03 30.96 -20.29
CA GLU A 6 0.30 32.08 -19.39
C GLU A 6 0.67 31.61 -17.97
N LEU A 7 0.01 30.57 -17.44
CA LEU A 7 0.39 30.00 -16.14
C LEU A 7 1.76 29.34 -16.21
N PHE A 8 1.96 28.41 -17.15
CA PHE A 8 3.13 27.54 -17.15
C PHE A 8 4.41 28.26 -17.57
N SER A 9 4.33 29.30 -18.41
CA SER A 9 5.47 30.16 -18.75
C SER A 9 6.04 30.92 -17.54
N LEU A 10 5.24 31.15 -16.50
CA LEU A 10 5.67 31.76 -15.23
C LEU A 10 6.03 30.70 -14.19
N LEU A 11 5.24 29.62 -14.12
CA LEU A 11 5.38 28.59 -13.10
C LEU A 11 6.63 27.72 -13.30
N ILE A 12 6.92 27.29 -14.53
CA ILE A 12 8.03 26.38 -14.81
C ILE A 12 9.39 27.00 -14.43
N PRO A 13 9.74 28.23 -14.86
CA PRO A 13 10.99 28.86 -14.43
C PRO A 13 11.10 28.99 -12.91
N ALA A 14 9.99 29.28 -12.23
CA ALA A 14 9.98 29.39 -10.77
C ALA A 14 10.21 28.05 -10.06
N LEU A 15 9.70 26.94 -10.62
CA LEU A 15 9.96 25.59 -10.08
C LEU A 15 11.39 25.11 -10.35
N LEU A 16 12.00 25.54 -11.46
CA LEU A 16 13.39 25.22 -11.82
C LEU A 16 14.43 26.08 -11.10
N GLU A 17 14.01 27.08 -10.31
CA GLU A 17 14.92 27.92 -9.57
C GLU A 17 15.80 27.09 -8.61
N GLY A 18 17.12 27.08 -8.84
CA GLY A 18 18.07 26.30 -8.04
C GLY A 18 18.05 24.80 -8.33
N VAL A 19 17.45 24.37 -9.43
CA VAL A 19 17.55 23.00 -9.96
C VAL A 19 18.64 22.97 -11.01
N GLU A 20 19.59 22.04 -10.88
CA GLU A 20 20.57 21.78 -11.93
C GLU A 20 19.93 20.88 -12.99
N THR A 21 19.87 21.36 -14.23
CA THR A 21 19.20 20.64 -15.32
C THR A 21 20.19 19.82 -16.16
N GLY A 22 19.77 18.62 -16.55
CA GLY A 22 20.52 17.73 -17.44
C GLY A 22 20.32 18.09 -18.92
N GLY A 23 21.24 17.61 -19.77
CA GLY A 23 21.13 17.73 -21.22
C GLY A 23 20.95 16.38 -21.94
N ASP A 24 20.61 15.31 -21.21
CA ASP A 24 20.39 13.97 -21.77
C ASP A 24 19.02 13.83 -22.43
N GLU A 25 18.75 12.65 -23.02
CA GLU A 25 17.51 12.38 -23.75
C GLU A 25 16.25 12.58 -22.90
N ALA A 26 16.29 12.18 -21.63
CA ALA A 26 15.12 12.29 -20.76
C ALA A 26 14.85 13.73 -20.34
N ALA A 27 15.91 14.49 -20.07
CA ALA A 27 15.82 15.92 -19.78
C ALA A 27 15.29 16.70 -21.00
N ARG A 28 15.80 16.44 -22.21
CA ARG A 28 15.30 17.08 -23.44
C ARG A 28 13.82 16.83 -23.69
N GLY A 29 13.36 15.59 -23.49
CA GLY A 29 11.93 15.28 -23.63
C GLY A 29 11.04 16.04 -22.63
N ALA A 30 11.56 16.30 -21.43
CA ALA A 30 10.87 17.14 -20.43
C ALA A 30 10.95 18.63 -20.75
N ASP A 31 12.07 19.12 -21.30
CA ASP A 31 12.20 20.49 -21.79
C ASP A 31 11.24 20.77 -22.95
N ASP A 32 11.15 19.87 -23.94
CA ASP A 32 10.19 19.97 -25.04
C ASP A 32 8.75 20.07 -24.50
N PHE A 33 8.42 19.26 -23.48
CA PHE A 33 7.13 19.31 -22.78
C PHE A 33 6.89 20.66 -22.08
N PHE A 34 7.90 21.22 -21.42
CA PHE A 34 7.82 22.54 -20.80
C PHE A 34 7.64 23.66 -21.82
N GLU A 35 8.34 23.61 -22.95
CA GLU A 35 8.20 24.58 -24.03
C GLU A 35 6.80 24.55 -24.65
N VAL A 36 6.24 23.35 -24.86
CA VAL A 36 4.86 23.19 -25.37
C VAL A 36 3.84 23.70 -24.34
N LEU A 37 3.96 23.33 -23.06
CA LEU A 37 3.06 23.83 -22.01
C LEU A 37 3.12 25.35 -21.86
N SER A 38 4.27 25.96 -22.12
CA SER A 38 4.49 27.41 -22.07
C SER A 38 4.10 28.12 -23.37
N GLY A 39 3.65 27.39 -24.40
CA GLY A 39 3.28 27.94 -25.71
C GLY A 39 4.47 28.41 -26.57
N SER A 40 5.68 27.97 -26.25
CA SER A 40 6.94 28.34 -26.95
C SER A 40 7.35 27.34 -28.03
N ALA A 41 6.80 26.12 -28.02
CA ALA A 41 7.04 25.09 -29.01
C ALA A 41 5.74 24.43 -29.50
N PRO A 42 5.73 23.85 -30.71
CA PRO A 42 4.57 23.15 -31.26
C PRO A 42 4.49 21.70 -30.72
N ARG A 43 3.28 21.13 -30.65
CA ARG A 43 3.04 19.81 -30.00
C ARG A 43 3.74 18.64 -30.68
N GLU A 44 4.07 18.78 -31.96
CA GLU A 44 4.69 17.75 -32.80
C GLU A 44 6.09 17.35 -32.32
N THR A 45 6.70 18.11 -31.40
CA THR A 45 7.97 17.75 -30.75
C THR A 45 7.81 16.69 -29.67
N LEU A 46 6.60 16.49 -29.14
CA LEU A 46 6.38 15.62 -27.99
C LEU A 46 6.34 14.13 -28.34
N THR A 47 6.89 13.34 -27.43
CA THR A 47 6.74 11.88 -27.42
C THR A 47 5.95 11.42 -26.19
N GLU A 48 5.53 10.16 -26.15
CA GLU A 48 4.87 9.60 -24.97
C GLU A 48 5.86 9.57 -23.78
N PRO A 49 5.40 9.86 -22.55
CA PRO A 49 4.02 10.08 -22.14
C PRO A 49 3.54 11.55 -22.25
N PHE A 50 4.43 12.48 -22.61
CA PHE A 50 4.16 13.91 -22.58
C PHE A 50 3.09 14.35 -23.58
N LEU A 51 3.04 13.70 -24.75
CA LEU A 51 1.98 13.93 -25.73
C LEU A 51 0.58 13.74 -25.11
N THR A 52 0.33 12.59 -24.47
CA THR A 52 -0.96 12.32 -23.80
C THR A 52 -1.20 13.25 -22.61
N LEU A 53 -0.14 13.61 -21.87
CA LEU A 53 -0.25 14.48 -20.70
C LEU A 53 -0.71 15.89 -21.04
N VAL A 54 -0.21 16.50 -22.13
CA VAL A 54 -0.59 17.87 -22.52
C VAL A 54 -2.10 18.00 -22.71
N ASP A 55 -2.72 17.06 -23.43
CA ASP A 55 -4.16 17.08 -23.67
C ASP A 55 -4.95 17.02 -22.34
N CYS A 56 -4.56 16.14 -21.43
CA CYS A 56 -5.20 16.01 -20.12
C CYS A 56 -4.97 17.24 -19.22
N ILE A 57 -3.80 17.88 -19.32
CA ILE A 57 -3.43 19.06 -18.53
C ILE A 57 -4.28 20.27 -18.92
N GLU A 58 -4.50 20.48 -20.22
CA GLU A 58 -5.34 21.57 -20.69
C GLU A 58 -6.78 21.41 -20.22
N ASP A 59 -7.34 20.21 -20.30
CA ASP A 59 -8.68 19.89 -19.80
C ASP A 59 -8.79 20.10 -18.28
N GLU A 60 -7.81 19.63 -17.50
CA GLU A 60 -7.78 19.82 -16.05
C GLU A 60 -7.60 21.30 -15.66
N PHE A 61 -6.82 22.06 -16.42
CA PHE A 61 -6.63 23.49 -16.16
C PHE A 61 -7.92 24.27 -16.37
N LEU A 62 -8.68 24.00 -17.43
CA LEU A 62 -9.99 24.60 -17.66
C LEU A 62 -10.95 24.31 -16.49
N GLN A 63 -10.98 23.06 -15.99
CA GLN A 63 -11.80 22.69 -14.83
C GLN A 63 -11.38 23.43 -13.55
N LEU A 64 -10.07 23.63 -13.33
CA LEU A 64 -9.57 24.39 -12.18
C LEU A 64 -10.01 25.86 -12.23
N GLN A 65 -10.07 26.48 -13.42
CA GLN A 65 -10.53 27.85 -13.58
C GLN A 65 -12.01 28.05 -13.27
N GLU A 66 -12.82 27.01 -13.44
CA GLU A 66 -14.24 26.99 -13.09
C GLU A 66 -14.48 26.62 -11.61
N SER A 67 -13.42 26.24 -10.89
CA SER A 67 -13.49 25.81 -9.49
C SER A 67 -13.30 26.95 -8.49
N SER A 68 -13.44 26.64 -7.19
CA SER A 68 -13.16 27.59 -6.11
C SER A 68 -11.68 28.03 -6.03
N VAL A 69 -10.76 27.33 -6.70
CA VAL A 69 -9.31 27.58 -6.67
C VAL A 69 -8.89 28.65 -7.69
N SER A 70 -9.79 29.08 -8.57
CA SER A 70 -9.52 30.08 -9.62
C SER A 70 -8.87 31.38 -9.08
N ARG A 71 -9.32 31.86 -7.91
CA ARG A 71 -8.73 33.05 -7.26
C ARG A 71 -7.30 32.81 -6.77
N ASP A 72 -7.00 31.61 -6.28
CA ASP A 72 -5.65 31.25 -5.83
C ASP A 72 -4.70 31.14 -7.02
N ILE A 73 -5.18 30.70 -8.20
CA ILE A 73 -4.42 30.72 -9.46
C ILE A 73 -4.10 32.15 -9.87
N GLU A 74 -5.06 33.08 -9.84
CA GLU A 74 -4.82 34.49 -10.15
C GLU A 74 -3.82 35.14 -9.18
N GLU A 75 -3.89 34.81 -7.88
CA GLU A 75 -2.93 35.28 -6.87
C GLU A 75 -1.52 34.75 -7.18
N LEU A 76 -1.39 33.46 -7.50
CA LEU A 76 -0.14 32.82 -7.86
C LEU A 76 0.47 33.46 -9.10
N VAL A 77 -0.29 33.62 -10.18
CA VAL A 77 0.17 34.22 -11.44
C VAL A 77 0.65 35.66 -11.22
N ARG A 78 -0.12 36.47 -10.47
CA ARG A 78 0.26 37.85 -10.16
C ARG A 78 1.58 37.91 -9.39
N PHE A 79 1.76 36.99 -8.44
CA PHE A 79 3.00 36.90 -7.66
C PHE A 79 4.18 36.50 -8.54
N LEU A 80 4.05 35.44 -9.35
CA LEU A 80 5.11 34.99 -10.26
C LEU A 80 5.47 36.08 -11.30
N GLY A 81 4.47 36.79 -11.83
CA GLY A 81 4.67 37.90 -12.77
C GLY A 81 5.40 39.11 -12.18
N SER A 82 5.56 39.20 -10.85
CA SER A 82 6.38 40.24 -10.22
C SER A 82 7.89 39.94 -10.27
N GLY A 83 8.27 38.72 -10.67
CA GLY A 83 9.67 38.25 -10.66
C GLY A 83 10.17 37.79 -9.28
N ALA A 84 9.32 37.77 -8.26
CA ALA A 84 9.65 37.25 -6.94
C ALA A 84 9.80 35.72 -6.96
N SER A 85 10.69 35.20 -6.12
CA SER A 85 10.91 33.75 -6.01
C SER A 85 9.72 33.07 -5.33
N ILE A 86 9.21 31.99 -5.92
CA ILE A 86 8.14 31.18 -5.31
C ILE A 86 8.58 30.54 -3.99
N LYS A 87 9.89 30.42 -3.73
CA LYS A 87 10.44 29.92 -2.46
C LYS A 87 10.22 30.86 -1.29
N GLU A 88 9.99 32.15 -1.55
CA GLU A 88 9.66 33.14 -0.52
C GLU A 88 8.21 32.99 -0.04
N ARG A 89 7.32 32.49 -0.91
CA ARG A 89 5.89 32.28 -0.62
C ARG A 89 5.37 30.96 -1.21
N PRO A 90 5.93 29.80 -0.82
CA PRO A 90 5.58 28.51 -1.42
C PRO A 90 4.11 28.14 -1.15
N GLY A 91 3.48 28.72 -0.13
CA GLY A 91 2.07 28.53 0.14
C GLY A 91 1.13 28.96 -0.99
N LEU A 92 1.54 29.91 -1.85
CA LEU A 92 0.74 30.28 -3.03
C LEU A 92 0.66 29.13 -4.04
N LEU A 93 1.76 28.41 -4.24
CA LEU A 93 1.83 27.21 -5.08
C LEU A 93 0.99 26.09 -4.47
N TRP A 94 1.19 25.84 -3.17
CA TRP A 94 0.55 24.73 -2.47
C TRP A 94 -0.97 24.88 -2.38
N LYS A 95 -1.51 26.09 -2.19
CA LYS A 95 -2.97 26.32 -2.23
C LYS A 95 -3.62 25.74 -3.50
N VAL A 96 -2.92 25.84 -4.63
CA VAL A 96 -3.43 25.43 -5.94
C VAL A 96 -3.16 23.94 -6.20
N PHE A 97 -1.91 23.50 -6.04
CA PHE A 97 -1.48 22.19 -6.54
C PHE A 97 -1.20 21.14 -5.48
N PHE A 98 -1.02 21.53 -4.21
CA PHE A 98 -0.66 20.60 -3.13
C PHE A 98 -1.07 21.13 -1.74
N PRO A 99 -2.38 21.32 -1.47
CA PRO A 99 -2.86 21.99 -0.26
C PRO A 99 -2.54 21.22 1.03
N GLU A 100 -2.10 19.97 0.93
CA GLU A 100 -1.68 19.13 2.06
C GLU A 100 -0.37 19.63 2.66
N ALA A 101 0.46 20.36 1.91
CA ALA A 101 1.62 21.04 2.48
C ALA A 101 1.23 22.21 3.39
N LEU A 102 -0.01 22.69 3.32
CA LEU A 102 -0.56 23.74 4.18
C LEU A 102 -1.36 23.19 5.35
N TYR A 103 -1.21 21.90 5.67
CA TYR A 103 -2.09 21.24 6.62
C TYR A 103 -2.06 21.91 8.00
N LEU A 104 -3.18 22.55 8.33
CA LEU A 104 -3.66 23.03 9.63
C LEU A 104 -2.87 24.14 10.36
N ASP A 105 -1.55 24.23 10.29
CA ASP A 105 -0.75 25.27 10.98
C ASP A 105 0.69 25.36 10.45
N ASP A 106 1.43 26.42 10.80
CA ASP A 106 2.88 26.51 10.57
C ASP A 106 3.67 25.90 11.74
N ASP A 107 3.11 25.87 12.96
CA ASP A 107 3.73 25.17 14.10
C ASP A 107 3.59 23.65 13.97
N PRO A 108 4.70 22.88 13.89
CA PRO A 108 4.68 21.42 13.84
C PRO A 108 3.84 20.76 14.94
N ARG A 109 3.92 21.27 16.17
CA ARG A 109 3.20 20.66 17.31
C ARG A 109 1.70 20.87 17.20
N ALA A 110 1.27 22.10 16.88
CA ALA A 110 -0.12 22.40 16.62
C ALA A 110 -0.72 21.54 15.48
N GLN A 111 0.04 21.29 14.41
CA GLN A 111 -0.40 20.41 13.31
C GLN A 111 -0.66 18.99 13.78
N ILE A 112 0.31 18.42 14.52
CA ILE A 112 0.22 17.06 15.08
C ILE A 112 -0.99 16.93 15.99
N ASP A 113 -1.20 17.88 16.90
CA ASP A 113 -2.31 17.84 17.85
C ASP A 113 -3.67 18.01 17.18
N LYS A 114 -3.77 18.90 16.18
CA LYS A 114 -5.01 19.05 15.41
C LYS A 114 -5.33 17.79 14.61
N LEU A 115 -4.34 17.15 13.99
CA LEU A 115 -4.55 15.86 13.31
C LEU A 115 -4.98 14.79 14.32
N ARG A 116 -4.28 14.65 15.45
CA ARG A 116 -4.63 13.67 16.49
C ARG A 116 -6.05 13.87 17.02
N LYS A 117 -6.51 15.11 17.19
CA LYS A 117 -7.91 15.43 17.55
C LYS A 117 -8.90 14.95 16.48
N ARG A 118 -8.59 15.13 15.20
CA ARG A 118 -9.41 14.61 14.09
C ARG A 118 -9.42 13.09 14.00
N ARG A 119 -8.37 12.41 14.48
CA ARG A 119 -8.29 10.94 14.52
C ARG A 119 -8.87 10.32 15.78
N ARG A 120 -9.29 11.13 16.75
CA ARG A 120 -9.78 10.61 18.03
C ARG A 120 -11.14 9.94 17.86
N ILE A 121 -11.23 8.72 18.34
CA ILE A 121 -12.46 7.97 18.51
C ILE A 121 -12.85 8.03 19.98
N LYS A 122 -14.12 8.34 20.24
CA LYS A 122 -14.74 8.09 21.54
C LYS A 122 -15.25 6.66 21.56
N VAL A 123 -14.66 5.81 22.37
CA VAL A 123 -15.08 4.42 22.52
C VAL A 123 -16.39 4.40 23.29
N LEU A 124 -17.40 3.72 22.74
CA LEU A 124 -18.68 3.52 23.40
C LEU A 124 -18.75 2.15 24.05
N ARG A 125 -18.11 1.15 23.43
CA ARG A 125 -18.13 -0.22 23.88
C ARG A 125 -16.88 -0.97 23.38
N PRO A 126 -16.15 -1.69 24.23
CA PRO A 126 -15.07 -2.56 23.79
C PRO A 126 -15.61 -3.74 22.97
N ALA A 127 -14.73 -4.48 22.32
CA ALA A 127 -15.07 -5.73 21.66
C ALA A 127 -15.69 -6.74 22.64
N GLU A 128 -16.75 -7.44 22.22
CA GLU A 128 -17.41 -8.46 23.06
C GLU A 128 -16.52 -9.66 23.30
N VAL A 129 -15.82 -10.07 22.24
CA VAL A 129 -14.97 -11.26 22.24
C VAL A 129 -13.61 -10.86 21.66
N PRO A 130 -12.73 -10.19 22.43
CA PRO A 130 -11.41 -9.82 21.94
C PRO A 130 -10.55 -11.05 21.65
N ILE A 131 -9.51 -10.90 20.82
CA ILE A 131 -8.46 -11.93 20.68
C ILE A 131 -7.79 -12.15 22.04
N THR A 132 -7.61 -13.41 22.44
CA THR A 132 -6.98 -13.78 23.72
C THR A 132 -5.72 -14.63 23.55
N ARG A 133 -5.71 -15.43 22.47
CA ARG A 133 -4.64 -16.35 22.08
C ARG A 133 -4.28 -16.10 20.62
N PRO A 134 -3.56 -15.02 20.30
CA PRO A 134 -3.22 -14.67 18.91
C PRO A 134 -2.58 -15.83 18.13
N GLU A 135 -1.77 -16.65 18.80
CA GLU A 135 -1.13 -17.84 18.22
C GLU A 135 -2.10 -18.93 17.73
N ARG A 136 -3.33 -18.97 18.28
CA ARG A 136 -4.39 -19.93 17.90
C ARG A 136 -5.51 -19.27 17.12
N GLU A 137 -5.81 -18.02 17.42
CA GLU A 137 -7.01 -17.32 16.95
C GLU A 137 -6.72 -16.39 15.77
N MET A 138 -5.46 -16.24 15.39
CA MET A 138 -5.07 -15.43 14.26
C MET A 138 -4.30 -16.23 13.21
N LEU A 139 -4.45 -15.78 11.98
CA LEU A 139 -3.65 -16.22 10.86
C LEU A 139 -2.73 -15.09 10.40
N PHE A 140 -1.42 -15.30 10.44
CA PHE A 140 -0.49 -14.33 9.86
C PHE A 140 -0.43 -14.51 8.35
N THR A 141 -0.35 -13.41 7.62
CA THR A 141 -0.30 -13.43 6.16
C THR A 141 0.87 -12.60 5.64
N SER A 142 1.44 -13.01 4.52
CA SER A 142 2.43 -12.22 3.80
C SER A 142 2.39 -12.53 2.32
N ASN A 143 2.84 -11.59 1.51
CA ASN A 143 3.15 -11.82 0.12
C ASN A 143 4.62 -12.25 -0.04
N VAL A 144 4.85 -13.13 -1.01
CA VAL A 144 6.15 -13.49 -1.56
C VAL A 144 6.11 -13.12 -3.03
N LEU A 145 6.91 -12.15 -3.41
CA LEU A 145 6.90 -11.58 -4.76
C LEU A 145 8.15 -12.06 -5.47
N LEU A 146 8.02 -12.90 -6.49
CA LEU A 146 9.17 -13.51 -7.16
C LEU A 146 9.47 -12.85 -8.50
N THR A 147 10.75 -12.72 -8.81
CA THR A 147 11.23 -12.24 -10.11
C THR A 147 12.35 -13.08 -10.69
N VAL A 148 12.66 -12.80 -11.95
CA VAL A 148 13.67 -13.49 -12.72
C VAL A 148 15.05 -13.33 -12.06
N PRO A 149 15.97 -14.28 -12.27
CA PRO A 149 17.32 -14.18 -11.71
C PRO A 149 18.03 -12.90 -12.14
N VAL A 150 18.91 -12.38 -11.27
CA VAL A 150 19.71 -11.18 -11.56
C VAL A 150 20.66 -11.47 -12.75
N PRO A 151 20.68 -10.62 -13.80
CA PRO A 151 21.58 -10.81 -14.93
C PRO A 151 23.05 -10.92 -14.51
N GLY A 152 23.77 -11.90 -15.06
CA GLY A 152 25.19 -12.11 -14.76
C GLY A 152 25.49 -12.76 -13.41
N LYS A 153 24.47 -13.03 -12.58
CA LYS A 153 24.58 -13.91 -11.41
C LYS A 153 24.06 -15.30 -11.76
N ASP A 154 24.75 -16.32 -11.24
CA ASP A 154 24.27 -17.68 -11.36
C ASP A 154 22.99 -17.83 -10.53
N PRO A 155 21.85 -18.23 -11.14
CA PRO A 155 20.68 -18.59 -10.38
C PRO A 155 21.07 -19.82 -9.56
N VAL A 156 21.01 -19.75 -8.24
CA VAL A 156 21.18 -20.93 -7.39
C VAL A 156 19.82 -21.62 -7.21
N PRO A 157 19.47 -22.55 -8.11
CA PRO A 157 18.81 -23.78 -7.69
C PRO A 157 19.81 -24.93 -7.70
N ALA A 158 19.70 -25.86 -6.75
CA ALA A 158 20.46 -27.11 -6.74
C ALA A 158 20.15 -28.02 -7.96
N ASP A 159 19.06 -27.73 -8.70
CA ASP A 159 18.64 -28.45 -9.90
C ASP A 159 18.88 -27.63 -11.18
N ASN A 160 19.66 -28.21 -12.11
CA ASN A 160 19.94 -27.66 -13.43
C ASN A 160 18.68 -27.43 -14.28
N SER A 161 17.60 -28.20 -14.05
CA SER A 161 16.32 -28.06 -14.76
C SER A 161 15.59 -26.78 -14.36
N LEU A 162 15.45 -26.51 -13.07
CA LEU A 162 14.86 -25.26 -12.55
C LEU A 162 15.61 -24.03 -13.03
N ARG A 163 16.96 -24.10 -13.00
CA ARG A 163 17.84 -23.03 -13.48
C ARG A 163 17.54 -22.66 -14.92
N LYS A 164 17.44 -23.65 -15.81
CA LYS A 164 17.15 -23.43 -17.23
C LYS A 164 15.79 -22.76 -17.43
N LYS A 165 14.75 -23.26 -16.75
CA LYS A 165 13.39 -22.70 -16.85
C LYS A 165 13.32 -21.24 -16.35
N ALA A 166 14.02 -20.92 -15.26
CA ALA A 166 14.07 -19.55 -14.73
C ALA A 166 14.76 -18.56 -15.71
N LEU A 167 15.84 -19.00 -16.37
CA LEU A 167 16.52 -18.19 -17.40
C LEU A 167 15.69 -18.05 -18.68
N ASP A 168 14.90 -19.06 -19.03
CA ASP A 168 13.97 -18.96 -20.16
C ASP A 168 12.82 -17.99 -19.87
N ALA A 169 12.27 -18.00 -18.65
CA ALA A 169 11.25 -17.03 -18.20
C ALA A 169 11.75 -15.57 -18.25
N ALA A 170 13.05 -15.35 -18.02
CA ALA A 170 13.68 -14.02 -18.10
C ALA A 170 13.69 -13.41 -19.51
N LYS A 171 13.39 -14.20 -20.55
CA LYS A 171 13.25 -13.71 -21.94
C LYS A 171 11.85 -13.18 -22.24
N GLY A 172 10.87 -13.52 -21.41
CA GLY A 172 9.49 -13.07 -21.54
C GLY A 172 9.31 -11.64 -21.00
N PRO A 173 8.19 -10.97 -21.34
CA PRO A 173 7.89 -9.65 -20.80
C PRO A 173 7.50 -9.73 -19.31
N GLN A 174 7.98 -8.78 -18.52
CA GLN A 174 7.49 -8.51 -17.18
C GLN A 174 6.05 -7.99 -17.24
N GLN A 175 5.15 -8.56 -16.44
CA GLN A 175 3.72 -8.20 -16.41
C GLN A 175 3.36 -7.31 -15.21
N TYR A 176 4.07 -7.47 -14.09
CA TYR A 176 3.76 -6.76 -12.84
C TYR A 176 5.01 -6.12 -12.25
N TRP A 177 4.84 -4.97 -11.60
CA TRP A 177 5.91 -4.21 -10.96
C TRP A 177 5.68 -4.18 -9.46
N TYR A 178 6.34 -5.11 -8.78
CA TYR A 178 6.33 -5.17 -7.34
C TYR A 178 7.45 -4.34 -6.73
N ASP A 179 7.21 -3.81 -5.55
CA ASP A 179 8.25 -3.34 -4.64
C ASP A 179 9.04 -4.53 -4.14
N HIS A 180 10.37 -4.48 -4.29
CA HIS A 180 11.31 -5.43 -3.72
C HIS A 180 11.01 -6.91 -4.06
N PRO A 181 10.80 -7.29 -5.34
CA PRO A 181 10.61 -8.69 -5.67
C PRO A 181 11.90 -9.48 -5.45
N VAL A 182 11.78 -10.68 -4.88
CA VAL A 182 12.88 -11.60 -4.59
C VAL A 182 13.30 -12.31 -5.89
N PRO A 183 14.54 -12.09 -6.38
CA PRO A 183 15.03 -12.81 -7.55
C PRO A 183 15.19 -14.30 -7.25
N LEU A 184 14.78 -15.15 -8.20
CA LEU A 184 15.07 -16.58 -8.12
C LEU A 184 16.59 -16.80 -8.05
N GLY A 185 17.03 -17.60 -7.08
CA GLY A 185 18.44 -17.87 -6.81
C GLY A 185 19.11 -16.92 -5.81
N THR A 186 18.34 -16.07 -5.12
CA THR A 186 18.82 -15.30 -3.96
C THR A 186 19.32 -16.24 -2.86
N SER A 187 20.50 -15.94 -2.30
CA SER A 187 21.09 -16.78 -1.23
C SER A 187 20.30 -16.65 0.08
N PRO A 188 20.35 -17.65 0.98
CA PRO A 188 19.60 -17.63 2.23
C PRO A 188 19.79 -16.38 3.08
N GLU A 189 21.00 -15.81 3.10
CA GLU A 189 21.36 -14.64 3.90
C GLU A 189 20.73 -13.34 3.39
N SER A 190 20.45 -13.26 2.08
CA SER A 190 19.82 -12.11 1.43
C SER A 190 18.35 -12.38 1.09
N ASN A 191 17.77 -13.48 1.57
CA ASN A 191 16.40 -13.86 1.28
C ASN A 191 15.44 -13.28 2.33
N GLU A 192 14.70 -12.25 1.94
CA GLU A 192 13.71 -11.59 2.80
C GLU A 192 12.68 -12.57 3.36
N VAL A 193 12.26 -13.60 2.60
CA VAL A 193 11.28 -14.59 3.09
C VAL A 193 11.80 -15.36 4.29
N LEU A 194 13.04 -15.85 4.21
CA LEU A 194 13.68 -16.52 5.35
C LEU A 194 13.88 -15.55 6.50
N TYR A 195 14.26 -14.30 6.22
CA TYR A 195 14.48 -13.29 7.24
C TYR A 195 13.25 -13.02 8.10
N GLY A 196 12.13 -12.68 7.45
CA GLY A 196 10.87 -12.36 8.13
C GLY A 196 10.30 -13.55 8.88
N LEU A 197 10.31 -14.74 8.28
CA LEU A 197 9.82 -15.96 8.94
C LEU A 197 10.67 -16.34 10.16
N LYS A 198 12.01 -16.27 10.06
CA LYS A 198 12.89 -16.45 11.22
C LYS A 198 12.64 -15.40 12.30
N GLY A 199 12.36 -14.15 11.89
CA GLY A 199 11.96 -13.07 12.79
C GLY A 199 10.70 -13.38 13.57
N LEU A 200 9.66 -13.86 12.89
CA LEU A 200 8.40 -14.28 13.50
C LEU A 200 8.58 -15.48 14.43
N ALA A 201 9.35 -16.50 14.01
CA ALA A 201 9.64 -17.68 14.83
C ALA A 201 10.34 -17.28 16.14
N ARG A 202 11.37 -16.42 16.07
CA ARG A 202 12.03 -15.86 17.26
C ARG A 202 11.06 -15.06 18.14
N ALA A 203 10.21 -14.25 17.52
CA ALA A 203 9.22 -13.48 18.25
C ALA A 203 8.24 -14.38 19.01
N TYR A 204 7.85 -15.51 18.42
CA TYR A 204 7.00 -16.50 19.06
C TYR A 204 7.75 -17.32 20.14
N GLY A 205 9.05 -17.57 19.97
CA GLY A 205 9.89 -18.18 21.02
C GLY A 205 9.87 -17.37 22.32
N VAL A 206 10.04 -16.05 22.23
CA VAL A 206 9.88 -15.14 23.39
C VAL A 206 8.49 -15.23 24.00
N GLU A 207 7.48 -15.42 23.15
CA GLU A 207 6.09 -15.53 23.60
C GLU A 207 5.84 -16.76 24.46
N LYS A 208 6.39 -17.90 24.05
CA LYS A 208 6.29 -19.16 24.79
C LYS A 208 6.91 -19.06 26.18
N GLU A 209 8.04 -18.36 26.29
CA GLU A 209 8.70 -18.13 27.58
C GLU A 209 7.86 -17.24 28.52
N ARG A 210 7.14 -16.25 27.97
CA ARG A 210 6.33 -15.31 28.75
C ARG A 210 4.95 -15.85 29.14
N ARG A 211 4.35 -16.70 28.32
CA ARG A 211 3.01 -17.30 28.55
C ARG A 211 3.12 -18.81 28.57
N PRO A 212 3.30 -19.44 29.75
CA PRO A 212 3.46 -20.91 29.90
C PRO A 212 2.31 -21.82 29.43
N GLY A 213 1.34 -21.30 28.66
CA GLY A 213 0.28 -22.06 27.98
C GLY A 213 0.28 -21.95 26.45
N ALA A 214 1.19 -21.15 25.86
CA ALA A 214 1.33 -21.02 24.40
C ALA A 214 2.07 -22.22 23.76
N ASP A 215 2.70 -23.08 24.57
CA ASP A 215 3.71 -24.03 24.10
C ASP A 215 3.17 -25.13 23.14
N ALA A 216 1.88 -25.45 23.20
CA ALA A 216 1.27 -26.50 22.38
C ALA A 216 0.82 -26.06 20.98
N SER A 217 0.72 -24.75 20.70
CA SER A 217 0.26 -24.24 19.40
C SER A 217 1.42 -23.86 18.47
N HIS A 218 1.18 -23.95 17.16
CA HIS A 218 2.03 -23.37 16.14
C HIS A 218 1.35 -22.12 15.57
N VAL A 219 2.15 -21.10 15.28
CA VAL A 219 1.66 -19.90 14.59
C VAL A 219 1.49 -20.23 13.11
N LYS A 220 0.26 -20.13 12.62
CA LYS A 220 -0.04 -20.34 11.20
C LYS A 220 0.35 -19.11 10.39
N VAL A 221 1.01 -19.34 9.25
CA VAL A 221 1.43 -18.30 8.31
C VAL A 221 1.01 -18.69 6.89
N LEU A 222 0.30 -17.80 6.20
CA LEU A 222 -0.06 -17.95 4.79
C LEU A 222 0.80 -17.03 3.93
N LEU A 223 1.41 -17.61 2.90
CA LEU A 223 2.17 -16.89 1.90
C LEU A 223 1.39 -16.89 0.59
N SER A 224 1.04 -15.72 0.05
CA SER A 224 0.65 -15.60 -1.35
C SER A 224 1.90 -15.53 -2.21
N ILE A 225 2.06 -16.44 -3.16
CA ILE A 225 3.24 -16.50 -4.02
C ILE A 225 2.88 -15.92 -5.39
N SER A 226 3.29 -14.67 -5.62
CA SER A 226 3.02 -13.92 -6.85
C SER A 226 4.29 -13.82 -7.69
N VAL A 227 4.14 -13.76 -9.02
CA VAL A 227 5.30 -13.67 -9.93
C VAL A 227 5.23 -12.44 -10.83
N THR A 228 6.38 -11.81 -11.07
CA THR A 228 6.49 -10.68 -12.03
C THR A 228 6.36 -11.12 -13.49
N HIS A 229 6.67 -12.38 -13.79
CA HIS A 229 6.65 -12.98 -15.13
C HIS A 229 5.79 -14.25 -15.09
N ARG A 230 4.83 -14.38 -16.01
CA ARG A 230 3.89 -15.50 -16.05
C ARG A 230 4.59 -16.87 -16.11
N ASP A 231 5.71 -16.96 -16.81
CA ASP A 231 6.44 -18.22 -17.00
C ASP A 231 7.17 -18.70 -15.73
N LEU A 232 7.21 -17.89 -14.67
CA LEU A 232 7.72 -18.30 -13.35
C LEU A 232 6.71 -19.08 -12.51
N ARG A 233 5.41 -19.04 -12.82
CA ARG A 233 4.36 -19.72 -12.03
C ARG A 233 4.69 -21.18 -11.70
N PRO A 234 5.10 -22.02 -12.67
CA PRO A 234 5.34 -23.44 -12.39
C PRO A 234 6.57 -23.69 -11.50
N LEU A 235 7.41 -22.67 -11.29
CA LEU A 235 8.66 -22.76 -10.52
C LEU A 235 8.50 -22.20 -9.09
N ALA A 236 7.53 -21.32 -8.90
CA ALA A 236 7.44 -20.45 -7.73
C ALA A 236 7.32 -21.25 -6.42
N GLY A 237 6.37 -22.19 -6.36
CA GLY A 237 6.16 -23.04 -5.19
C GLY A 237 7.34 -24.00 -4.92
N GLU A 238 7.85 -24.67 -5.96
CA GLU A 238 8.97 -25.60 -5.85
C GLU A 238 10.24 -24.91 -5.34
N TRP A 239 10.54 -23.73 -5.89
CA TRP A 239 11.68 -22.94 -5.44
C TRP A 239 11.52 -22.52 -3.97
N LEU A 240 10.36 -22.00 -3.57
CA LEU A 240 10.15 -21.57 -2.19
C LEU A 240 10.23 -22.73 -1.20
N SER A 241 9.66 -23.89 -1.53
CA SER A 241 9.80 -25.11 -0.74
C SER A 241 11.27 -25.50 -0.55
N SER A 242 12.09 -25.35 -1.59
CA SER A 242 13.53 -25.65 -1.50
C SER A 242 14.25 -24.68 -0.56
N VAL A 243 13.91 -23.38 -0.60
CA VAL A 243 14.48 -22.33 0.26
C VAL A 243 14.16 -22.57 1.74
N LEU A 244 12.96 -23.05 2.06
CA LEU A 244 12.50 -23.27 3.44
C LEU A 244 12.86 -24.66 3.99
N SER A 245 13.61 -25.48 3.25
CA SER A 245 13.94 -26.86 3.62
C SER A 245 15.27 -26.99 4.39
N GLY A 246 15.60 -28.21 4.82
CA GLY A 246 16.93 -28.51 5.38
C GLY A 246 17.20 -27.83 6.73
N GLU A 247 18.36 -27.17 6.85
CA GLU A 247 18.75 -26.44 8.07
C GLU A 247 17.86 -25.24 8.33
N GLU A 248 17.38 -24.59 7.28
CA GLU A 248 16.50 -23.42 7.39
C GLU A 248 15.18 -23.79 8.07
N LYS A 249 14.62 -24.96 7.77
CA LYS A 249 13.40 -25.46 8.42
C LYS A 249 13.50 -25.48 9.94
N LYS A 250 14.67 -25.81 10.50
CA LYS A 250 14.88 -25.86 11.96
C LYS A 250 14.78 -24.48 12.60
N SER A 251 15.18 -23.43 11.87
CA SER A 251 15.11 -22.05 12.36
C SER A 251 13.68 -21.46 12.36
N LEU A 252 12.71 -22.21 11.82
CA LEU A 252 11.30 -21.84 11.72
C LEU A 252 10.44 -22.60 12.74
N GLU A 253 11.07 -23.16 13.78
CA GLU A 253 10.37 -23.88 14.85
C GLU A 253 9.25 -23.02 15.47
N GLY A 254 8.09 -23.65 15.69
CA GLY A 254 6.90 -22.98 16.19
C GLY A 254 6.01 -22.34 15.12
N LEU A 255 6.40 -22.38 13.84
CA LEU A 255 5.57 -21.92 12.72
C LEU A 255 5.00 -23.09 11.90
N GLU A 256 3.80 -22.88 11.37
CA GLU A 256 3.21 -23.67 10.29
C GLU A 256 3.03 -22.77 9.07
N VAL A 257 3.82 -23.01 8.02
CA VAL A 257 3.87 -22.11 6.86
C VAL A 257 3.24 -22.78 5.65
N PHE A 258 2.29 -22.10 5.02
CA PHE A 258 1.61 -22.57 3.82
C PHE A 258 1.78 -21.57 2.68
N GLY A 259 2.09 -22.04 1.47
CA GLY A 259 2.28 -21.22 0.27
C GLY A 259 1.25 -21.50 -0.80
N PHE A 260 0.59 -20.45 -1.29
CA PHE A 260 -0.45 -20.55 -2.32
C PHE A 260 -0.03 -19.80 -3.58
N THR A 261 0.05 -20.54 -4.68
CA THR A 261 0.27 -19.98 -6.02
C THR A 261 -1.05 -19.64 -6.71
N GLU A 262 -1.01 -18.94 -7.85
CA GLU A 262 -2.21 -18.67 -8.65
C GLU A 262 -2.92 -19.98 -9.04
N ASP A 263 -2.18 -21.03 -9.36
CA ASP A 263 -2.76 -22.32 -9.74
C ASP A 263 -3.49 -22.98 -8.56
N ASP A 264 -2.98 -22.86 -7.33
CA ASP A 264 -3.66 -23.33 -6.13
C ASP A 264 -4.95 -22.53 -5.88
N THR A 265 -4.95 -21.21 -6.09
CA THR A 265 -6.18 -20.41 -5.96
C THR A 265 -7.25 -20.81 -6.98
N ALA A 266 -6.85 -21.16 -8.21
CA ALA A 266 -7.77 -21.67 -9.22
C ALA A 266 -8.32 -23.06 -8.83
N GLU A 267 -7.49 -23.93 -8.24
CA GLU A 267 -7.93 -25.23 -7.71
C GLU A 267 -8.91 -25.08 -6.55
N ILE A 268 -8.70 -24.11 -5.64
CA ILE A 268 -9.67 -23.76 -4.59
C ILE A 268 -11.04 -23.45 -5.22
N LEU A 269 -11.09 -22.58 -6.23
CA LEU A 269 -12.35 -22.24 -6.89
C LEU A 269 -13.00 -23.44 -7.60
N ASN A 270 -12.20 -24.40 -8.09
CA ASN A 270 -12.73 -25.64 -8.64
C ASN A 270 -13.29 -26.59 -7.56
N ILE A 271 -12.67 -26.65 -6.39
CA ILE A 271 -13.18 -27.39 -5.22
C ILE A 271 -14.51 -26.76 -4.75
N LEU A 272 -14.59 -25.43 -4.76
CA LEU A 272 -15.79 -24.68 -4.36
C LEU A 272 -16.86 -24.62 -5.47
N ALA A 273 -16.55 -25.05 -6.69
CA ALA A 273 -17.44 -24.99 -7.84
C ALA A 273 -18.86 -25.55 -7.56
N PRO A 274 -19.04 -26.68 -6.85
CA PRO A 274 -20.37 -27.19 -6.51
C PRO A 274 -21.24 -26.23 -5.68
N CYS A 275 -20.65 -25.22 -5.06
CA CYS A 275 -21.30 -24.24 -4.19
C CYS A 275 -21.54 -22.89 -4.87
N ILE A 276 -21.13 -22.73 -6.13
CA ILE A 276 -21.19 -21.47 -6.88
C ILE A 276 -22.29 -21.57 -7.94
N ASP A 277 -23.17 -20.58 -8.00
CA ASP A 277 -24.37 -20.62 -8.84
C ASP A 277 -24.04 -20.20 -10.28
N GLY A 278 -23.85 -21.20 -11.14
CA GLY A 278 -23.64 -21.00 -12.58
C GLY A 278 -22.27 -20.46 -12.96
N ASP A 279 -22.04 -20.36 -14.27
CA ASP A 279 -20.73 -20.02 -14.82
C ASP A 279 -20.36 -18.53 -14.69
N GLU A 280 -21.35 -17.63 -14.64
CA GLU A 280 -21.11 -16.18 -14.49
C GLU A 280 -20.46 -15.87 -13.13
N GLU A 281 -21.00 -16.41 -12.03
CA GLU A 281 -20.43 -16.20 -10.70
C GLU A 281 -19.04 -16.80 -10.57
N ARG A 282 -18.81 -17.98 -11.17
CA ARG A 282 -17.48 -18.60 -11.22
C ARG A 282 -16.47 -17.73 -11.96
N LEU A 283 -16.87 -17.10 -13.06
CA LEU A 283 -16.00 -16.17 -13.79
C LEU A 283 -15.70 -14.91 -12.97
N LEU A 284 -16.71 -14.33 -12.31
CA LEU A 284 -16.52 -13.18 -11.43
C LEU A 284 -15.55 -13.49 -10.26
N LEU A 285 -15.70 -14.65 -9.62
CA LEU A 285 -14.81 -15.05 -8.53
C LEU A 285 -13.38 -15.27 -9.01
N ARG A 286 -13.17 -15.88 -10.19
CA ARG A 286 -11.83 -16.06 -10.79
C ARG A 286 -11.10 -14.75 -11.04
N GLU A 287 -11.82 -13.67 -11.32
CA GLU A 287 -11.21 -12.36 -11.55
C GLU A 287 -10.61 -11.74 -10.28
N VAL A 288 -11.24 -11.96 -9.12
CA VAL A 288 -10.83 -11.31 -7.86
C VAL A 288 -10.07 -12.22 -6.91
N PHE A 289 -10.40 -13.51 -6.86
CA PHE A 289 -9.78 -14.46 -5.95
C PHE A 289 -8.53 -15.07 -6.59
N GLY A 290 -7.37 -14.50 -6.26
CA GLY A 290 -6.07 -14.94 -6.77
C GLY A 290 -4.90 -14.13 -6.22
N VAL A 291 -3.69 -14.54 -6.56
CA VAL A 291 -2.43 -13.95 -6.04
C VAL A 291 -1.60 -13.26 -7.12
N ASP A 292 -1.79 -13.59 -8.40
CA ASP A 292 -1.10 -12.87 -9.47
C ASP A 292 -1.86 -11.62 -9.89
N GLY A 293 -1.17 -10.53 -10.20
CA GLY A 293 -1.83 -9.26 -10.54
C GLY A 293 -1.13 -8.05 -9.92
N GLU A 294 -1.75 -6.89 -10.11
CA GLU A 294 -1.43 -5.69 -9.33
C GLU A 294 -1.69 -5.94 -7.82
N TYR A 295 -1.02 -5.17 -6.95
CA TYR A 295 -1.04 -5.38 -5.50
C TYR A 295 -2.43 -5.57 -4.89
N GLY A 296 -3.43 -4.85 -5.39
CA GLY A 296 -4.79 -4.92 -4.86
C GLY A 296 -5.43 -6.31 -4.89
N ARG A 297 -5.14 -7.12 -5.93
CA ARG A 297 -5.73 -8.47 -6.06
C ARG A 297 -5.21 -9.40 -4.97
N HIS A 298 -3.89 -9.50 -4.83
CA HIS A 298 -3.30 -10.37 -3.82
C HIS A 298 -3.49 -9.86 -2.39
N TYR A 299 -3.52 -8.54 -2.19
CA TYR A 299 -3.79 -7.98 -0.86
C TYR A 299 -5.19 -8.34 -0.39
N SER A 300 -6.18 -8.25 -1.28
CA SER A 300 -7.55 -8.70 -1.00
C SER A 300 -7.61 -10.20 -0.71
N PHE A 301 -6.88 -11.02 -1.48
CA PHE A 301 -6.76 -12.46 -1.20
C PHE A 301 -6.19 -12.73 0.20
N LEU A 302 -5.10 -12.05 0.60
CA LEU A 302 -4.49 -12.24 1.92
C LEU A 302 -5.41 -11.83 3.09
N LYS A 303 -6.37 -10.94 2.87
CA LYS A 303 -7.41 -10.61 3.86
C LYS A 303 -8.57 -11.60 3.83
N ALA A 304 -9.01 -12.01 2.63
CA ALA A 304 -10.18 -12.85 2.42
C ALA A 304 -9.95 -14.33 2.75
N PHE A 305 -8.82 -14.90 2.32
CA PHE A 305 -8.55 -16.34 2.46
C PHE A 305 -8.60 -16.88 3.90
N PRO A 306 -8.14 -16.16 4.94
CA PRO A 306 -8.34 -16.55 6.33
C PRO A 306 -9.80 -16.82 6.73
N ALA A 307 -10.77 -16.15 6.10
CA ALA A 307 -12.19 -16.43 6.36
C ALA A 307 -12.62 -17.79 5.79
N LEU A 308 -12.15 -18.16 4.60
CA LEU A 308 -12.36 -19.51 4.05
C LEU A 308 -11.68 -20.58 4.91
N TRP A 309 -10.47 -20.30 5.38
CA TRP A 309 -9.76 -21.19 6.31
C TRP A 309 -10.57 -21.45 7.58
N SER A 310 -11.10 -20.38 8.17
CA SER A 310 -11.92 -20.47 9.39
C SER A 310 -13.16 -21.35 9.18
N VAL A 311 -13.87 -21.13 8.07
CA VAL A 311 -15.08 -21.91 7.73
C VAL A 311 -14.77 -23.39 7.49
N LEU A 312 -13.74 -23.72 6.71
CA LEU A 312 -13.51 -25.09 6.24
C LEU A 312 -12.58 -25.93 7.13
N LEU A 313 -11.65 -25.31 7.86
CA LEU A 313 -10.60 -26.03 8.60
C LEU A 313 -10.60 -25.73 10.09
N ASP A 314 -10.71 -24.46 10.49
CA ASP A 314 -10.42 -24.06 11.87
C ASP A 314 -11.30 -22.89 12.34
N PRO A 315 -12.49 -23.15 12.92
CA PRO A 315 -13.41 -22.10 13.35
C PRO A 315 -12.88 -21.25 14.52
N ASP A 316 -11.77 -21.64 15.16
CA ASP A 316 -11.13 -20.83 16.21
C ASP A 316 -10.37 -19.63 15.63
N ILE A 317 -10.09 -19.58 14.32
CA ILE A 317 -9.52 -18.39 13.67
C ILE A 317 -10.57 -17.28 13.64
N ARG A 318 -10.22 -16.13 14.22
CA ARG A 318 -11.08 -14.94 14.36
C ARG A 318 -10.47 -13.67 13.76
N GLY A 319 -9.17 -13.66 13.45
CA GLY A 319 -8.52 -12.50 12.81
C GLY A 319 -7.37 -12.87 11.90
N THR A 320 -6.95 -11.92 11.08
CA THR A 320 -5.75 -12.01 10.24
C THR A 320 -4.89 -10.78 10.42
N PHE A 321 -3.56 -10.95 10.36
CA PHE A 321 -2.60 -9.85 10.40
C PHE A 321 -1.53 -10.05 9.33
N LYS A 322 -1.40 -9.07 8.43
CA LYS A 322 -0.38 -9.08 7.39
C LYS A 322 0.93 -8.53 7.96
N ILE A 323 2.01 -9.28 7.74
CA ILE A 323 3.40 -8.87 7.95
C ILE A 323 4.08 -8.61 6.59
N ASP A 324 5.12 -7.79 6.55
CA ASP A 324 6.11 -7.85 5.46
C ASP A 324 7.34 -8.65 5.94
N LEU A 325 8.02 -9.30 4.99
CA LEU A 325 9.10 -10.24 5.31
C LEU A 325 10.47 -9.56 5.45
N ASP A 326 10.57 -8.28 5.10
CA ASP A 326 11.70 -7.39 5.40
C ASP A 326 11.60 -6.74 6.80
N GLN A 327 10.59 -7.14 7.59
CA GLN A 327 10.28 -6.60 8.91
C GLN A 327 10.27 -7.69 9.98
N VAL A 328 10.61 -7.30 11.21
CA VAL A 328 10.61 -8.20 12.38
C VAL A 328 10.00 -7.54 13.61
N PHE A 329 9.43 -8.31 14.53
CA PHE A 329 9.00 -7.79 15.82
C PHE A 329 10.21 -7.62 16.77
N PRO A 330 10.56 -6.40 17.17
CA PRO A 330 11.68 -6.15 18.08
C PRO A 330 11.25 -6.43 19.53
N GLN A 331 11.10 -7.71 19.89
CA GLN A 331 10.49 -8.12 21.17
C GLN A 331 11.15 -7.49 22.39
N GLN A 332 12.48 -7.32 22.39
CA GLN A 332 13.20 -6.73 23.52
C GLN A 332 12.75 -5.28 23.76
N GLU A 333 12.72 -4.46 22.71
CA GLU A 333 12.30 -3.06 22.75
C GLU A 333 10.80 -2.93 23.02
N LEU A 334 9.98 -3.80 22.42
CA LEU A 334 8.54 -3.86 22.68
C LEU A 334 8.26 -4.06 24.17
N ILE A 335 8.88 -5.07 24.78
CA ILE A 335 8.69 -5.37 26.20
C ILE A 335 9.26 -4.24 27.06
N ALA A 336 10.42 -3.68 26.72
CA ALA A 336 11.05 -2.62 27.49
C ALA A 336 10.22 -1.32 27.51
N GLU A 337 9.62 -0.93 26.39
CA GLU A 337 8.91 0.35 26.27
C GLU A 337 7.40 0.26 26.46
N THR A 338 6.80 -0.92 26.28
CA THR A 338 5.34 -1.11 26.36
C THR A 338 4.91 -2.06 27.47
N GLY A 339 5.85 -2.81 28.04
CA GLY A 339 5.58 -3.90 28.99
C GLY A 339 4.99 -5.16 28.36
N LYS A 340 4.73 -5.14 27.04
CA LYS A 340 4.04 -6.21 26.30
C LYS A 340 4.90 -6.72 25.15
N SER A 341 4.79 -8.01 24.85
CA SER A 341 5.27 -8.58 23.60
C SER A 341 4.37 -8.21 22.41
N ALA A 342 4.82 -8.51 21.19
CA ALA A 342 4.01 -8.34 19.98
C ALA A 342 2.64 -9.06 20.05
N PHE A 343 2.61 -10.28 20.60
CA PHE A 343 1.38 -11.06 20.67
C PHE A 343 0.45 -10.51 21.76
N GLU A 344 0.98 -10.12 22.91
CA GLU A 344 0.19 -9.45 23.97
C GLU A 344 -0.50 -8.17 23.44
N LEU A 345 0.11 -7.47 22.49
CA LEU A 345 -0.47 -6.26 21.87
C LEU A 345 -1.70 -6.55 20.98
N PHE A 346 -1.84 -7.75 20.41
CA PHE A 346 -3.04 -8.16 19.67
C PHE A 346 -4.25 -8.42 20.57
N THR A 347 -4.06 -8.56 21.88
CA THR A 347 -5.14 -8.88 22.84
C THR A 347 -5.96 -7.66 23.28
N SER A 348 -5.79 -6.53 22.60
CA SER A 348 -6.45 -5.28 22.95
C SER A 348 -7.98 -5.39 22.82
N PRO A 349 -8.76 -5.06 23.86
CA PRO A 349 -10.22 -5.05 23.79
C PRO A 349 -10.76 -3.92 22.90
N LEU A 350 -9.89 -3.00 22.47
CA LEU A 350 -10.24 -1.98 21.49
C LEU A 350 -10.32 -2.53 20.06
N TRP A 351 -9.69 -3.66 19.76
CA TRP A 351 -9.77 -4.26 18.43
C TRP A 351 -11.12 -4.99 18.31
N GLY A 352 -12.01 -4.43 17.49
CA GLY A 352 -13.44 -4.78 17.41
C GLY A 352 -14.35 -3.87 18.22
N ALA A 353 -13.84 -2.78 18.82
CA ALA A 353 -14.66 -1.86 19.59
C ALA A 353 -15.57 -0.99 18.71
N TYR A 354 -16.69 -0.55 19.29
CA TYR A 354 -17.60 0.41 18.67
C TYR A 354 -17.39 1.80 19.30
N GLY A 355 -17.40 2.83 18.46
CA GLY A 355 -17.14 4.19 18.87
C GLY A 355 -17.80 5.25 17.99
N ARG A 356 -17.46 6.51 18.26
CA ARG A 356 -17.79 7.65 17.41
C ARG A 356 -16.55 8.42 17.04
N ASP A 357 -16.46 8.81 15.76
CA ASP A 357 -15.38 9.64 15.24
C ASP A 357 -15.49 11.11 15.67
N PHE A 358 -14.53 11.93 15.21
CA PHE A 358 -14.49 13.37 15.50
C PHE A 358 -15.69 14.15 14.97
N GLN A 359 -16.45 13.59 14.01
CA GLN A 359 -17.69 14.17 13.48
C GLN A 359 -18.94 13.63 14.20
N GLY A 360 -18.77 12.73 15.17
CA GLY A 360 -19.86 12.06 15.89
C GLY A 360 -20.49 10.90 15.12
N LYS A 361 -19.91 10.47 13.99
CA LYS A 361 -20.40 9.33 13.21
C LYS A 361 -19.94 8.02 13.83
N GLU A 362 -20.78 7.00 13.76
CA GLU A 362 -20.46 5.69 14.34
C GLU A 362 -19.38 4.98 13.52
N CYS A 363 -18.44 4.36 14.23
CA CYS A 363 -17.36 3.59 13.64
C CYS A 363 -17.12 2.28 14.42
N GLU A 364 -16.67 1.26 13.70
CA GLU A 364 -16.21 -0.01 14.25
C GLU A 364 -14.70 -0.11 14.03
N LEU A 365 -13.94 -0.31 15.11
CA LEU A 365 -12.50 -0.52 15.08
C LEU A 365 -12.16 -1.99 14.79
N GLY A 366 -12.79 -2.56 13.76
CA GLY A 366 -12.66 -3.97 13.37
C GLY A 366 -11.33 -4.29 12.68
N MET A 367 -10.59 -3.27 12.25
CA MET A 367 -9.23 -3.40 11.75
C MET A 367 -8.21 -2.91 12.80
N ILE A 368 -6.97 -3.38 12.72
CA ILE A 368 -5.86 -2.98 13.60
C ILE A 368 -4.64 -2.60 12.77
N ALA A 369 -3.95 -1.53 13.15
CA ALA A 369 -2.76 -1.06 12.47
C ALA A 369 -1.61 -0.85 13.46
N GLY A 370 -0.48 -1.45 13.13
CA GLY A 370 0.81 -1.22 13.75
C GLY A 370 1.54 -0.02 13.16
N ALA A 371 2.84 0.07 13.46
CA ALA A 371 3.74 1.08 12.91
C ALA A 371 5.13 0.47 12.63
N LEU A 372 6.01 1.29 12.06
CA LEU A 372 7.36 0.92 11.70
C LEU A 372 8.38 1.80 12.43
N VAL A 373 9.55 1.21 12.68
CA VAL A 373 10.77 1.92 13.08
C VAL A 373 11.93 1.38 12.26
N ASN A 374 12.81 2.23 11.75
CA ASN A 374 13.98 1.76 11.00
C ASN A 374 14.99 1.09 11.93
N GLU A 375 15.76 0.14 11.41
CA GLU A 375 16.87 -0.51 12.14
C GLU A 375 17.83 0.51 12.79
N GLY A 376 18.22 1.54 12.03
CA GLY A 376 19.15 2.56 12.51
C GLY A 376 18.55 3.47 13.59
N ASP A 377 17.22 3.64 13.61
CA ASP A 377 16.51 4.56 14.50
C ASP A 377 16.06 3.91 15.80
N ILE A 378 15.92 2.57 15.84
CA ILE A 378 15.38 1.85 17.00
C ILE A 378 16.17 2.10 18.29
N ARG A 379 17.48 2.40 18.18
CA ARG A 379 18.34 2.75 19.33
C ARG A 379 17.89 4.01 20.07
N ARG A 380 17.11 4.89 19.42
CA ARG A 380 16.51 6.10 20.02
C ARG A 380 15.16 5.81 20.68
N GLY A 381 14.59 4.64 20.45
CA GLY A 381 13.34 4.15 21.00
C GLY A 381 12.34 3.73 19.93
N LEU A 382 11.41 2.87 20.31
CA LEU A 382 10.36 2.26 19.48
C LEU A 382 9.47 3.31 18.79
N PHE A 383 9.21 4.42 19.47
CA PHE A 383 8.36 5.51 18.98
C PHE A 383 9.16 6.63 18.28
N THR A 384 10.31 6.28 17.71
CA THR A 384 11.09 7.21 16.88
C THR A 384 10.48 7.25 15.48
N PRO A 385 10.03 8.43 14.99
CA PRO A 385 9.44 8.53 13.67
C PRO A 385 10.49 8.26 12.59
N ASP A 386 10.17 7.33 11.68
CA ASP A 386 10.96 6.95 10.52
C ASP A 386 11.02 8.03 9.42
N ILE A 387 10.06 8.95 9.43
CA ILE A 387 10.01 10.11 8.51
C ILE A 387 10.53 11.38 9.22
N PRO A 388 11.66 11.96 8.76
CA PRO A 388 12.20 13.18 9.33
C PRO A 388 11.29 14.37 9.02
N TRP A 389 11.22 15.31 9.95
CA TRP A 389 10.57 16.59 9.73
C TRP A 389 11.36 17.39 8.70
N PRO A 390 10.73 18.04 7.71
CA PRO A 390 11.47 18.85 6.76
C PRO A 390 12.04 20.11 7.43
N GLU A 391 13.34 20.35 7.28
CA GLU A 391 14.05 21.47 7.91
C GLU A 391 14.04 22.75 7.07
N SER A 392 13.87 22.63 5.75
CA SER A 392 13.89 23.75 4.81
C SER A 392 12.80 23.62 3.74
N THR A 393 12.49 24.73 3.09
CA THR A 393 11.67 24.74 1.89
C THR A 393 12.39 23.95 0.79
N PRO A 394 11.76 22.93 0.17
CA PRO A 394 12.36 22.14 -0.90
C PRO A 394 12.43 22.93 -2.23
N THR A 395 13.01 22.30 -3.25
CA THR A 395 13.16 22.84 -4.62
C THR A 395 12.60 21.86 -5.66
N GLY A 396 12.40 22.30 -6.90
CA GLY A 396 12.03 21.42 -8.01
C GLY A 396 10.72 20.65 -7.78
N GLU A 397 10.74 19.35 -8.08
CA GLU A 397 9.59 18.45 -7.86
C GLU A 397 9.10 18.49 -6.41
N ASP A 398 10.02 18.49 -5.43
CA ASP A 398 9.67 18.40 -4.01
C ASP A 398 9.03 19.70 -3.49
N LEU A 399 9.25 20.83 -4.18
CA LEU A 399 8.50 22.07 -3.96
C LEU A 399 7.08 21.97 -4.49
N PHE A 400 6.89 21.36 -5.65
CA PHE A 400 5.59 21.20 -6.26
C PHE A 400 4.71 20.15 -5.55
N PHE A 401 5.31 19.02 -5.15
CA PHE A 401 4.64 17.91 -4.47
C PHE A 401 5.35 17.57 -3.16
N PHE A 402 5.13 18.39 -2.13
CA PHE A 402 5.89 18.32 -0.88
C PHE A 402 5.42 17.20 0.06
N LYS A 403 5.44 15.95 -0.41
CA LYS A 403 4.92 14.77 0.31
C LYS A 403 5.55 14.54 1.68
N GLN A 404 6.81 14.94 1.88
CA GLN A 404 7.51 14.73 3.15
C GLN A 404 6.77 15.36 4.34
N ARG A 405 6.19 16.55 4.18
CA ARG A 405 5.49 17.24 5.27
C ARG A 405 4.22 16.48 5.73
N PRO A 406 3.26 16.13 4.84
CA PRO A 406 2.14 15.24 5.17
C PRO A 406 2.54 13.93 5.84
N MET A 407 3.59 13.28 5.34
CA MET A 407 4.09 12.02 5.90
C MET A 407 4.63 12.23 7.31
N ALA A 408 5.49 13.23 7.53
CA ALA A 408 6.10 13.54 8.83
C ALA A 408 5.05 13.87 9.90
N VAL A 409 4.02 14.66 9.55
CA VAL A 409 2.90 15.00 10.44
C VAL A 409 2.10 13.75 10.79
N SER A 410 1.74 12.94 9.79
CA SER A 410 0.90 11.75 10.00
C SER A 410 1.63 10.67 10.79
N THR A 411 2.91 10.42 10.53
CA THR A 411 3.72 9.49 11.35
C THR A 411 3.65 9.88 12.83
N ARG A 412 3.84 11.16 13.16
CA ARG A 412 3.85 11.63 14.56
C ARG A 412 2.47 11.68 15.21
N ALA A 413 1.43 12.06 14.46
CA ALA A 413 0.07 12.18 14.98
C ALA A 413 -0.67 10.84 15.07
N GLU A 414 -0.33 9.89 14.19
CA GLU A 414 -1.05 8.63 14.05
C GLU A 414 -0.20 7.43 14.51
N MET A 415 1.01 7.26 13.95
CA MET A 415 1.83 6.07 14.19
C MET A 415 2.55 6.07 15.54
N MET A 416 3.03 7.23 15.96
CA MET A 416 3.86 7.38 17.16
C MET A 416 3.06 7.78 18.40
N THR A 417 1.72 7.81 18.33
CA THR A 417 0.89 8.23 19.46
C THR A 417 0.99 7.20 20.59
N ARG A 418 1.35 7.67 21.79
CA ARG A 418 1.30 6.90 23.02
C ARG A 418 -0.03 7.14 23.73
N TYR A 419 -0.57 6.12 24.39
CA TYR A 419 -1.78 6.26 25.21
C TYR A 419 -1.44 6.42 26.69
N GLY A 420 -2.34 7.04 27.45
CA GLY A 420 -2.25 7.17 28.91
C GLY A 420 -1.59 8.45 29.42
N GLU A 421 -0.94 9.23 28.56
CA GLU A 421 -0.39 10.56 28.92
C GLU A 421 -1.47 11.65 28.93
N GLU A 422 -1.25 12.73 29.68
CA GLU A 422 -2.18 13.86 29.72
C GLU A 422 -2.42 14.45 28.31
N GLY A 423 -3.68 14.60 27.93
CA GLY A 423 -4.06 15.08 26.60
C GLY A 423 -4.01 14.02 25.50
N MET A 424 -3.42 12.84 25.75
CA MET A 424 -3.45 11.70 24.84
C MET A 424 -4.71 10.83 25.07
N PRO A 425 -5.07 9.94 24.14
CA PRO A 425 -6.09 8.93 24.40
C PRO A 425 -5.68 8.01 25.55
N ASP A 426 -6.64 7.54 26.32
CA ASP A 426 -6.44 6.66 27.47
C ASP A 426 -6.35 5.17 27.10
N GLY A 427 -6.75 4.81 25.87
CA GLY A 427 -6.81 3.41 25.45
C GLY A 427 -7.96 2.62 26.07
N THR A 428 -8.96 3.30 26.64
CA THR A 428 -10.17 2.67 27.19
C THR A 428 -11.43 3.36 26.67
N ASP A 429 -11.64 4.63 27.02
CA ASP A 429 -12.79 5.43 26.56
C ASP A 429 -12.45 6.23 25.28
N SER A 430 -11.18 6.24 24.89
CA SER A 430 -10.69 6.94 23.72
C SER A 430 -9.52 6.23 23.04
N ALA A 431 -9.48 6.33 21.71
CA ALA A 431 -8.43 5.76 20.86
C ALA A 431 -8.14 6.65 19.65
N ILE A 432 -7.11 6.31 18.88
CA ILE A 432 -6.84 6.87 17.55
C ILE A 432 -7.29 5.89 16.48
N GLU A 433 -7.99 6.43 15.49
CA GLU A 433 -8.18 5.77 14.19
C GLU A 433 -7.01 6.08 13.25
N ARG A 434 -6.53 5.06 12.53
CA ARG A 434 -5.44 5.17 11.55
C ARG A 434 -5.97 5.29 10.12
N PHE A 435 -5.47 6.30 9.41
CA PHE A 435 -5.53 6.39 7.95
C PHE A 435 -4.14 6.27 7.32
N HIS A 436 -3.10 6.70 8.06
CA HIS A 436 -1.73 6.35 7.75
C HIS A 436 -1.50 4.90 8.15
N VAL A 437 -1.60 3.99 7.19
CA VAL A 437 -1.33 2.56 7.34
C VAL A 437 -0.15 2.19 6.45
N THR A 438 0.48 1.07 6.78
CA THR A 438 1.60 0.45 6.06
C THR A 438 1.17 -0.95 5.63
N GLY A 439 1.60 -1.37 4.43
CA GLY A 439 1.20 -2.63 3.81
C GLY A 439 1.39 -3.87 4.69
N GLY A 440 2.49 -3.95 5.44
CA GLY A 440 2.85 -5.11 6.26
C GLY A 440 2.68 -5.00 7.76
N THR A 441 1.89 -4.07 8.30
CA THR A 441 1.62 -4.07 9.75
C THR A 441 0.16 -3.79 10.04
N ASN A 442 -0.74 -4.59 9.49
CA ASN A 442 -2.17 -4.38 9.68
C ASN A 442 -3.01 -5.66 9.61
N GLY A 443 -4.16 -5.65 10.28
CA GLY A 443 -5.05 -6.79 10.40
C GLY A 443 -6.52 -6.44 10.43
N ILE A 444 -7.37 -7.46 10.32
CA ILE A 444 -8.83 -7.35 10.38
C ILE A 444 -9.43 -8.57 11.08
N LEU A 445 -10.48 -8.35 11.88
CA LEU A 445 -11.29 -9.43 12.44
C LEU A 445 -12.17 -10.04 11.35
N LEU A 446 -12.29 -11.36 11.30
CA LEU A 446 -13.04 -12.07 10.26
C LEU A 446 -14.54 -11.71 10.29
N GLU A 447 -15.09 -11.44 11.47
CA GLU A 447 -16.46 -10.95 11.61
C GLU A 447 -16.64 -9.58 10.95
N SER A 448 -15.74 -8.63 11.25
CA SER A 448 -15.73 -7.31 10.61
C SER A 448 -15.52 -7.41 9.09
N LEU A 449 -14.66 -8.33 8.64
CA LEU A 449 -14.43 -8.61 7.23
C LEU A 449 -15.69 -9.11 6.52
N ARG A 450 -16.41 -10.09 7.10
CA ARG A 450 -17.67 -10.63 6.54
C ARG A 450 -18.80 -9.60 6.54
N ARG A 451 -18.85 -8.75 7.57
CA ARG A 451 -19.85 -7.68 7.72
C ARG A 451 -19.66 -6.55 6.70
N HIS A 452 -18.45 -6.00 6.64
CA HIS A 452 -18.18 -4.78 5.85
C HIS A 452 -17.68 -5.08 4.44
N ARG A 453 -17.17 -6.29 4.21
CA ARG A 453 -16.66 -6.79 2.93
C ARG A 453 -15.68 -5.83 2.22
N PRO A 454 -14.72 -5.21 2.93
CA PRO A 454 -13.72 -4.34 2.31
C PRO A 454 -12.78 -5.12 1.38
N PHE A 455 -12.29 -4.46 0.34
CA PHE A 455 -11.33 -5.03 -0.60
C PHE A 455 -10.47 -3.94 -1.23
N THR A 456 -9.27 -4.30 -1.69
CA THR A 456 -8.46 -3.43 -2.53
C THR A 456 -8.74 -3.76 -3.99
N PRO A 457 -9.15 -2.79 -4.83
CA PRO A 457 -9.45 -3.08 -6.22
C PRO A 457 -8.23 -3.58 -6.99
N GLY A 458 -8.42 -4.53 -7.90
CA GLY A 458 -7.35 -5.18 -8.67
C GLY A 458 -6.66 -4.27 -9.70
N PHE A 459 -7.09 -3.01 -9.83
CA PHE A 459 -6.39 -1.98 -10.62
C PHE A 459 -5.38 -1.18 -9.79
N VAL A 460 -5.31 -1.40 -8.47
CA VAL A 460 -4.38 -0.71 -7.58
C VAL A 460 -3.04 -1.46 -7.57
N GLY A 461 -2.02 -0.85 -8.17
CA GLY A 461 -0.66 -1.41 -8.26
C GLY A 461 0.33 -0.95 -7.20
N ARG A 462 -0.09 -0.14 -6.21
CA ARG A 462 0.75 0.36 -5.11
C ARG A 462 -0.13 0.96 -4.01
N ALA A 463 0.31 0.89 -2.75
CA ALA A 463 -0.39 1.46 -1.59
C ALA A 463 -1.79 0.83 -1.40
N GLU A 464 -1.82 -0.49 -1.56
CA GLU A 464 -2.98 -1.35 -1.48
C GLU A 464 -3.71 -1.25 -0.14
N ASP A 465 -2.97 -1.03 0.96
CA ASP A 465 -3.49 -0.84 2.31
C ASP A 465 -4.30 0.45 2.42
N GLN A 466 -3.87 1.51 1.74
CA GLN A 466 -4.57 2.79 1.72
C GLN A 466 -5.83 2.71 0.87
N ALA A 467 -5.73 2.05 -0.30
CA ALA A 467 -6.88 1.79 -1.16
C ALA A 467 -7.90 0.85 -0.50
N TYR A 468 -7.46 -0.06 0.37
CA TYR A 468 -8.35 -0.91 1.17
C TYR A 468 -9.25 -0.06 2.08
N ILE A 469 -8.69 0.96 2.75
CA ILE A 469 -9.47 1.88 3.58
C ILE A 469 -10.51 2.63 2.76
N LEU A 470 -10.15 3.06 1.55
CA LEU A 470 -11.10 3.77 0.67
C LEU A 470 -12.33 2.92 0.34
N SER A 471 -12.18 1.59 0.28
CA SER A 471 -13.32 0.68 0.06
C SER A 471 -14.34 0.67 1.19
N THR A 472 -13.99 1.20 2.37
CA THR A 472 -14.91 1.34 3.52
C THR A 472 -15.81 2.58 3.42
N PHE A 473 -15.59 3.46 2.44
CA PHE A 473 -16.41 4.66 2.20
C PHE A 473 -17.57 4.38 1.24
N THR A 474 -18.30 3.30 1.49
CA THR A 474 -19.47 2.90 0.71
C THR A 474 -20.75 3.42 1.35
N ALA A 475 -21.82 3.53 0.56
CA ALA A 475 -23.11 4.07 0.98
C ALA A 475 -23.92 3.20 1.95
N GLU A 476 -23.36 2.08 2.40
CA GLU A 476 -24.00 1.19 3.38
C GLU A 476 -23.77 1.76 4.77
N GLY A 477 -24.85 1.83 5.55
CA GLY A 477 -24.98 2.70 6.72
C GLY A 477 -23.94 2.50 7.84
N PRO A 478 -24.00 3.34 8.89
CA PRO A 478 -23.12 3.18 10.05
C PRO A 478 -23.26 1.79 10.69
N PRO A 479 -22.20 1.30 11.36
CA PRO A 479 -20.93 1.99 11.59
C PRO A 479 -19.93 1.81 10.44
N ARG A 480 -19.08 2.83 10.19
CA ARG A 480 -17.97 2.70 9.24
C ARG A 480 -16.83 1.87 9.84
N LEU A 481 -16.24 0.98 9.04
CA LEU A 481 -15.04 0.23 9.44
C LEU A 481 -13.78 1.14 9.49
N GLY A 482 -13.00 1.01 10.56
CA GLY A 482 -11.76 1.78 10.76
C GLY A 482 -10.63 0.95 11.38
N TYR A 483 -9.40 1.44 11.23
CA TYR A 483 -8.21 0.86 11.86
C TYR A 483 -8.01 1.43 13.26
N LEU A 484 -7.99 0.57 14.27
CA LEU A 484 -7.43 0.88 15.58
C LEU A 484 -5.92 1.14 15.45
N HIS A 485 -5.46 2.28 15.96
CA HIS A 485 -4.06 2.41 16.35
C HIS A 485 -3.80 1.60 17.62
N GLN A 486 -2.98 0.55 17.51
CA GLN A 486 -2.47 -0.18 18.66
C GLN A 486 -1.11 0.40 19.06
N PRO A 487 -1.02 1.18 20.16
CA PRO A 487 0.24 1.79 20.56
C PRO A 487 1.24 0.68 20.91
N GLY A 488 2.46 0.83 20.39
CA GLY A 488 3.51 -0.15 20.61
C GLY A 488 3.47 -1.36 19.68
N LEU A 489 2.43 -1.60 18.87
CA LEU A 489 2.48 -2.65 17.85
C LEU A 489 3.39 -2.19 16.70
N ILE A 490 4.70 -2.30 16.89
CA ILE A 490 5.72 -1.76 16.00
C ILE A 490 6.62 -2.89 15.49
N MET A 491 6.86 -2.91 14.19
CA MET A 491 7.86 -3.78 13.57
C MET A 491 9.08 -2.96 13.18
N ARG A 492 10.27 -3.57 13.32
CA ARG A 492 11.53 -2.98 12.88
C ARG A 492 11.73 -3.31 11.41
N HIS A 493 12.09 -2.29 10.63
CA HIS A 493 12.31 -2.39 9.19
C HIS A 493 13.79 -2.39 8.86
N ASP A 494 14.26 -3.48 8.27
CA ASP A 494 15.70 -3.76 8.09
C ASP A 494 16.10 -3.70 6.60
N LYS A 495 15.76 -2.57 5.93
CA LYS A 495 15.98 -2.38 4.48
C LYS A 495 17.45 -2.55 4.05
N GLU A 496 18.37 -2.15 4.90
CA GLU A 496 19.80 -2.10 4.57
C GLU A 496 20.42 -3.51 4.53
N ALA A 497 19.82 -4.49 5.21
CA ALA A 497 20.30 -5.88 5.24
C ALA A 497 20.17 -6.60 3.88
N PHE A 498 19.23 -6.16 3.02
CA PHE A 498 18.96 -6.74 1.70
C PHE A 498 19.46 -5.85 0.54
N ALA A 499 20.01 -4.68 0.88
CA ALA A 499 20.39 -3.65 -0.08
C ALA A 499 21.77 -3.92 -0.69
N SER A 500 21.80 -4.51 -1.89
CA SER A 500 22.87 -4.14 -2.83
C SER A 500 22.56 -4.29 -4.32
N GLN A 501 21.50 -4.99 -4.76
CA GLN A 501 21.38 -5.28 -6.22
C GLN A 501 19.98 -5.13 -6.86
N ALA A 502 18.88 -5.33 -6.15
CA ALA A 502 17.52 -5.08 -6.68
C ALA A 502 17.11 -3.58 -6.65
N VAL A 503 17.88 -2.75 -5.92
CA VAL A 503 17.55 -1.37 -5.57
C VAL A 503 17.56 -0.40 -6.77
N THR A 504 18.32 -0.68 -7.84
CA THR A 504 18.35 0.21 -9.02
C THR A 504 17.13 -0.01 -9.92
N ALA A 505 16.77 -1.27 -10.21
CA ALA A 505 15.62 -1.60 -11.07
C ALA A 505 14.26 -1.28 -10.40
N GLY A 506 14.17 -1.34 -9.07
CA GLY A 506 12.94 -1.01 -8.34
C GLY A 506 12.62 0.49 -8.26
N LYS A 507 13.64 1.38 -8.27
CA LYS A 507 13.46 2.83 -8.06
C LYS A 507 12.57 3.49 -9.11
N ALA A 508 12.80 3.19 -10.39
CA ALA A 508 11.98 3.71 -11.48
C ALA A 508 10.52 3.21 -11.35
N GLY A 509 10.36 1.93 -10.99
CA GLY A 509 9.06 1.30 -10.70
C GLY A 509 8.29 2.02 -9.59
N SER A 510 8.92 2.24 -8.44
CA SER A 510 8.29 2.91 -7.30
C SER A 510 7.95 4.38 -7.62
N TYR A 511 8.82 5.10 -8.34
CA TYR A 511 8.55 6.49 -8.73
C TYR A 511 7.36 6.61 -9.69
N VAL A 512 7.37 5.85 -10.80
CA VAL A 512 6.25 5.83 -11.76
C VAL A 512 4.99 5.29 -11.07
N GLY A 513 5.12 4.34 -10.15
CA GLY A 513 4.04 3.85 -9.30
C GLY A 513 3.36 4.95 -8.47
N ASP A 514 4.12 5.91 -7.91
CA ASP A 514 3.56 7.07 -7.19
C ASP A 514 2.82 8.04 -8.14
N LEU A 515 3.25 8.18 -9.40
CA LEU A 515 2.51 8.95 -10.42
C LEU A 515 1.19 8.27 -10.78
N VAL A 516 1.25 6.96 -11.06
CA VAL A 516 0.08 6.10 -11.32
C VAL A 516 -0.90 6.16 -10.15
N ARG A 517 -0.39 6.06 -8.92
CA ARG A 517 -1.19 6.16 -7.70
C ARG A 517 -1.95 7.49 -7.62
N THR A 518 -1.32 8.60 -7.98
CA THR A 518 -1.99 9.92 -7.99
C THR A 518 -3.19 9.93 -8.95
N LEU A 519 -3.01 9.38 -10.15
CA LEU A 519 -4.08 9.27 -11.16
C LEU A 519 -5.20 8.32 -10.68
N VAL A 520 -4.84 7.13 -10.23
CA VAL A 520 -5.77 6.07 -9.81
C VAL A 520 -6.55 6.44 -8.55
N PHE A 521 -5.89 7.00 -7.53
CA PHE A 521 -6.56 7.38 -6.27
C PHE A 521 -7.50 8.56 -6.49
N SER A 522 -7.13 9.51 -7.35
CA SER A 522 -8.00 10.64 -7.70
C SER A 522 -9.28 10.16 -8.40
N ASP A 523 -9.17 9.24 -9.35
CA ASP A 523 -10.33 8.64 -10.01
C ASP A 523 -11.14 7.76 -9.05
N TYR A 524 -10.48 6.89 -8.26
CA TYR A 524 -11.14 6.04 -7.28
C TYR A 524 -11.98 6.86 -6.29
N ALA A 525 -11.39 7.90 -5.70
CA ALA A 525 -12.09 8.78 -4.77
C ALA A 525 -13.29 9.51 -5.41
N SER A 526 -13.28 9.74 -6.73
CA SER A 526 -14.33 10.48 -7.43
C SER A 526 -15.68 9.77 -7.45
N PHE A 527 -15.70 8.44 -7.36
CA PHE A 527 -16.92 7.63 -7.44
C PHE A 527 -17.30 6.92 -6.14
N LEU A 528 -16.56 7.17 -5.06
CA LEU A 528 -16.94 6.76 -3.70
C LEU A 528 -18.03 7.66 -3.12
N GLN A 529 -18.63 7.24 -1.99
CA GLN A 529 -19.67 8.03 -1.35
C GLN A 529 -19.12 9.39 -0.90
N GLY A 530 -19.86 10.47 -1.21
CA GLY A 530 -19.42 11.85 -0.95
C GLY A 530 -18.37 12.37 -1.95
N GLY A 531 -17.95 11.54 -2.91
CA GLY A 531 -17.03 11.88 -3.98
C GLY A 531 -15.63 12.23 -3.48
N GLN A 532 -14.84 12.81 -4.40
CA GLN A 532 -13.42 13.04 -4.17
C GLN A 532 -13.16 13.94 -2.96
N LYS A 533 -13.93 15.04 -2.82
CA LYS A 533 -13.74 16.03 -1.76
C LYS A 533 -13.94 15.45 -0.37
N MET A 534 -15.00 14.66 -0.16
CA MET A 534 -15.29 14.07 1.15
C MET A 534 -14.30 12.95 1.46
N THR A 535 -14.01 12.09 0.48
CA THR A 535 -13.00 11.03 0.60
C THR A 535 -11.65 11.61 1.02
N LYS A 536 -11.19 12.63 0.28
CA LYS A 536 -9.95 13.34 0.55
C LYS A 536 -9.91 13.93 1.96
N ALA A 537 -10.96 14.68 2.34
CA ALA A 537 -11.04 15.31 3.65
C ALA A 537 -10.93 14.30 4.81
N MET A 538 -11.42 13.07 4.62
CA MET A 538 -11.31 12.00 5.62
C MET A 538 -9.87 11.49 5.75
N VAL A 539 -9.17 11.28 4.64
CA VAL A 539 -7.87 10.59 4.61
C VAL A 539 -6.65 11.51 4.54
N ASP A 540 -6.86 12.82 4.47
CA ASP A 540 -5.81 13.83 4.55
C ASP A 540 -5.07 13.80 5.90
N PRO A 541 -3.74 14.04 5.95
CA PRO A 541 -2.94 14.51 4.82
C PRO A 541 -2.12 13.40 4.14
N PHE A 542 -1.92 12.23 4.76
CA PHE A 542 -1.03 11.18 4.24
C PHE A 542 -1.56 10.51 2.96
N THR A 543 -2.68 9.82 3.03
CA THR A 543 -3.28 9.17 1.86
C THR A 543 -3.85 10.20 0.90
N GLY A 544 -4.41 11.28 1.47
CA GLY A 544 -5.08 12.33 0.73
C GLY A 544 -4.18 13.11 -0.22
N CYS A 545 -2.86 13.19 0.02
CA CYS A 545 -1.94 13.90 -0.89
C CYS A 545 -1.82 13.24 -2.28
N PHE A 546 -2.27 12.00 -2.44
CA PHE A 546 -2.38 11.32 -3.74
C PHE A 546 -3.78 11.43 -4.37
N ILE A 547 -4.71 12.14 -3.73
CA ILE A 547 -6.04 12.46 -4.25
C ILE A 547 -6.03 13.95 -4.62
N SER A 548 -5.93 14.24 -5.91
CA SER A 548 -5.81 15.59 -6.46
C SER A 548 -6.97 15.94 -7.37
N ALA A 549 -7.43 17.20 -7.31
CA ALA A 549 -8.40 17.74 -8.27
C ALA A 549 -7.80 17.90 -9.70
N ALA A 550 -6.47 17.90 -9.81
CA ALA A 550 -5.75 18.01 -11.08
C ALA A 550 -4.61 16.96 -11.15
N PRO A 551 -4.95 15.67 -11.26
CA PRO A 551 -3.97 14.60 -11.15
C PRO A 551 -3.07 14.45 -12.39
N ALA A 552 -3.48 14.84 -13.61
CA ALA A 552 -2.61 14.87 -14.78
C ALA A 552 -1.61 16.04 -14.72
N ILE A 553 -2.03 17.23 -14.26
CA ILE A 553 -1.10 18.34 -13.95
C ILE A 553 -0.07 17.87 -12.92
N SER A 554 -0.54 17.24 -11.85
CA SER A 554 0.34 16.73 -10.79
C SER A 554 1.34 15.70 -11.32
N ALA A 555 0.86 14.68 -12.04
CA ALA A 555 1.73 13.63 -12.58
C ALA A 555 2.70 14.14 -13.66
N GLY A 556 2.24 15.00 -14.56
CA GLY A 556 3.03 15.51 -15.67
C GLY A 556 4.15 16.45 -15.24
N LEU A 557 3.85 17.43 -14.38
CA LEU A 557 4.88 18.32 -13.84
C LEU A 557 5.88 17.56 -12.97
N ARG A 558 5.42 16.63 -12.14
CA ARG A 558 6.34 15.81 -11.33
C ARG A 558 7.30 15.02 -12.21
N LEU A 559 6.77 14.32 -13.21
CA LEU A 559 7.60 13.57 -14.17
C LEU A 559 8.63 14.48 -14.84
N ALA A 560 8.20 15.60 -15.42
CA ALA A 560 9.10 16.49 -16.14
C ALA A 560 10.19 17.10 -15.24
N LEU A 561 9.82 17.60 -14.05
CA LEU A 561 10.77 18.13 -13.06
C LEU A 561 11.78 17.08 -12.61
N HIS A 562 11.33 15.83 -12.43
CA HIS A 562 12.21 14.72 -12.08
C HIS A 562 13.21 14.38 -13.19
N LEU A 563 12.77 14.47 -14.45
CA LEU A 563 13.59 14.12 -15.61
C LEU A 563 14.63 15.19 -15.97
N VAL A 564 14.38 16.46 -15.67
CA VAL A 564 15.38 17.52 -15.88
C VAL A 564 16.39 17.59 -14.73
N ASP A 565 15.99 17.31 -13.49
CA ASP A 565 16.84 17.47 -12.30
C ASP A 565 17.97 16.43 -12.25
N THR A 566 19.23 16.90 -12.35
CA THR A 566 20.42 16.03 -12.32
C THR A 566 20.59 15.30 -10.99
N SER A 567 20.04 15.83 -9.90
CA SER A 567 20.10 15.22 -8.56
C SER A 567 19.21 13.98 -8.40
N LYS A 568 18.23 13.80 -9.30
CA LYS A 568 17.25 12.69 -9.23
C LYS A 568 17.78 11.36 -9.78
N GLY A 569 18.98 11.33 -10.35
CA GLY A 569 19.64 10.09 -10.76
C GLY A 569 20.70 10.26 -11.84
N SER A 570 21.29 9.15 -12.27
CA SER A 570 22.11 9.15 -13.47
C SER A 570 21.24 9.31 -14.73
N PRO A 571 21.81 9.72 -15.88
CA PRO A 571 21.08 9.76 -17.15
C PRO A 571 20.38 8.43 -17.50
N GLY A 572 21.03 7.29 -17.19
CA GLY A 572 20.42 5.97 -17.38
C GLY A 572 19.19 5.74 -16.51
N ALA A 573 19.25 6.11 -15.23
CA ALA A 573 18.11 5.97 -14.32
C ALA A 573 16.91 6.85 -14.74
N ARG A 574 17.18 8.08 -15.19
CA ARG A 574 16.12 8.97 -15.71
C ARG A 574 15.52 8.44 -17.01
N LYS A 575 16.32 7.86 -17.89
CA LYS A 575 15.84 7.18 -19.10
C LYS A 575 14.91 6.00 -18.76
N GLU A 576 15.28 5.17 -17.79
CA GLU A 576 14.42 4.07 -17.32
C GLU A 576 13.06 4.57 -16.78
N VAL A 577 13.06 5.69 -16.04
CA VAL A 577 11.83 6.35 -15.58
C VAL A 577 10.98 6.80 -16.76
N LEU A 578 11.57 7.49 -17.74
CA LEU A 578 10.86 7.98 -18.92
C LEU A 578 10.24 6.82 -19.73
N GLU A 579 11.02 5.77 -20.02
CA GLU A 579 10.56 4.59 -20.76
C GLU A 579 9.41 3.87 -20.04
N LEU A 580 9.50 3.74 -18.71
CA LEU A 580 8.43 3.14 -17.92
C LEU A 580 7.18 4.01 -17.88
N ALA A 581 7.33 5.34 -17.73
CA ALA A 581 6.22 6.28 -17.75
C ALA A 581 5.53 6.32 -19.12
N ALA A 582 6.29 6.29 -20.21
CA ALA A 582 5.79 6.22 -21.59
C ALA A 582 4.93 4.97 -21.84
N ARG A 583 5.25 3.84 -21.19
CA ARG A 583 4.45 2.62 -21.27
C ARG A 583 3.19 2.66 -20.41
N ARG A 584 3.27 3.19 -19.18
CA ARG A 584 2.18 3.06 -18.19
C ARG A 584 1.19 4.22 -18.18
N LEU A 585 1.66 5.45 -18.30
CA LEU A 585 0.80 6.62 -18.11
C LEU A 585 -0.26 6.78 -19.21
N PRO A 586 0.05 6.59 -20.51
CA PRO A 586 -0.95 6.80 -21.56
C PRO A 586 -2.18 5.91 -21.41
N GLU A 587 -1.99 4.65 -20.99
CA GLU A 587 -3.10 3.72 -20.77
C GLU A 587 -4.04 4.16 -19.65
N ILE A 588 -3.54 4.87 -18.63
CA ILE A 588 -4.33 5.35 -17.50
C ILE A 588 -4.98 6.69 -17.83
N LEU A 589 -4.23 7.58 -18.49
CA LEU A 589 -4.69 8.92 -18.87
C LEU A 589 -5.83 8.88 -19.89
N LYS A 590 -5.79 7.95 -20.85
CA LYS A 590 -6.81 7.80 -21.90
C LYS A 590 -8.12 7.19 -21.39
N ARG A 591 -8.17 6.67 -20.16
CA ARG A 591 -9.39 6.08 -19.59
C ARG A 591 -10.40 7.16 -19.24
N LYS A 592 -11.67 6.85 -19.47
CA LYS A 592 -12.77 7.66 -18.96
C LYS A 592 -12.79 7.57 -17.43
N ARG A 593 -12.72 8.73 -16.77
CA ARG A 593 -12.73 8.90 -15.31
C ARG A 593 -14.14 9.19 -14.77
N GLY A 594 -14.31 9.11 -13.47
CA GLY A 594 -15.52 9.49 -12.75
C GLY A 594 -16.50 8.35 -12.52
N PRO A 595 -17.70 8.65 -11.98
CA PRO A 595 -18.72 7.66 -11.61
C PRO A 595 -19.25 6.76 -12.74
N ARG A 596 -18.99 7.11 -14.00
CA ARG A 596 -19.32 6.32 -15.20
C ARG A 596 -18.07 5.97 -16.02
N GLY A 597 -16.92 5.99 -15.35
CA GLY A 597 -15.61 5.67 -15.89
C GLY A 597 -15.30 4.18 -15.78
N GLU A 598 -14.19 3.79 -16.39
CA GLU A 598 -13.76 2.39 -16.45
C GLU A 598 -13.47 1.81 -15.06
N LEU A 599 -12.74 2.57 -14.22
CA LEU A 599 -12.41 2.13 -12.86
C LEU A 599 -13.65 2.00 -11.97
N ALA A 600 -14.66 2.85 -12.15
CA ALA A 600 -15.93 2.75 -11.43
C ALA A 600 -16.68 1.45 -11.77
N HIS A 601 -16.75 1.11 -13.07
CA HIS A 601 -17.37 -0.14 -13.51
C HIS A 601 -16.60 -1.37 -13.03
N ARG A 602 -15.28 -1.34 -13.11
CA ARG A 602 -14.42 -2.40 -12.59
C ARG A 602 -14.60 -2.58 -11.08
N TRP A 603 -14.61 -1.48 -10.32
CA TRP A 603 -14.86 -1.50 -8.87
C TRP A 603 -16.22 -2.13 -8.53
N GLN A 604 -17.29 -1.75 -9.23
CA GLN A 604 -18.63 -2.34 -9.00
C GLN A 604 -18.64 -3.85 -9.28
N ARG A 605 -17.97 -4.28 -10.35
CA ARG A 605 -17.85 -5.70 -10.73
C ARG A 605 -17.06 -6.49 -9.68
N GLU A 606 -15.92 -5.97 -9.24
CA GLU A 606 -15.09 -6.62 -8.20
C GLU A 606 -15.82 -6.65 -6.86
N ARG A 607 -16.55 -5.58 -6.49
CA ARG A 607 -17.41 -5.55 -5.30
C ARG A 607 -18.48 -6.63 -5.34
N ARG A 608 -19.15 -6.81 -6.49
CA ARG A 608 -20.12 -7.91 -6.68
C ARG A 608 -19.44 -9.27 -6.48
N ALA A 609 -18.25 -9.47 -7.05
CA ALA A 609 -17.51 -10.72 -6.89
C ALA A 609 -17.12 -11.00 -5.42
N TRP A 610 -16.65 -10.00 -4.69
CA TRP A 610 -16.34 -10.16 -3.27
C TRP A 610 -17.59 -10.41 -2.42
N ASN A 611 -18.71 -9.76 -2.72
CA ASN A 611 -19.98 -10.07 -2.06
C ASN A 611 -20.38 -11.54 -2.28
N LEU A 612 -20.30 -12.03 -3.52
CA LEU A 612 -20.54 -13.44 -3.83
C LEU A 612 -19.61 -14.38 -3.06
N TYR A 613 -18.33 -14.01 -2.91
CA TYR A 613 -17.38 -14.79 -2.13
C TYR A 613 -17.80 -14.91 -0.66
N TYR A 614 -18.19 -13.81 -0.01
CA TYR A 614 -18.62 -13.84 1.39
C TYR A 614 -19.97 -14.54 1.56
N ASP A 615 -20.92 -14.38 0.63
CA ASP A 615 -22.19 -15.12 0.64
C ASP A 615 -21.94 -16.64 0.46
N LEU A 616 -20.93 -17.02 -0.33
CA LEU A 616 -20.48 -18.40 -0.45
C LEU A 616 -19.92 -18.93 0.88
N LEU A 617 -19.14 -18.13 1.62
CA LEU A 617 -18.63 -18.53 2.94
C LEU A 617 -19.77 -18.81 3.92
N ASP A 618 -20.78 -17.94 3.95
CA ASP A 618 -21.97 -18.11 4.81
C ASP A 618 -22.67 -19.45 4.51
N ARG A 619 -22.86 -19.78 3.23
CA ARG A 619 -23.44 -21.07 2.81
C ARG A 619 -22.58 -22.28 3.17
N LEU A 620 -21.26 -22.18 3.01
CA LEU A 620 -20.32 -23.25 3.34
C LEU A 620 -20.25 -23.53 4.85
N GLU A 621 -20.45 -22.51 5.68
CA GLU A 621 -20.48 -22.64 7.13
C GLU A 621 -21.75 -23.36 7.60
N GLU A 622 -22.90 -23.03 7.01
CA GLU A 622 -24.18 -23.65 7.34
C GLU A 622 -24.27 -25.12 6.87
N ALA A 623 -23.90 -25.39 5.61
CA ALA A 623 -24.07 -26.72 5.00
C ALA A 623 -23.03 -26.98 3.89
N PRO A 624 -21.78 -27.34 4.24
CA PRO A 624 -20.76 -27.63 3.25
C PRO A 624 -21.11 -28.93 2.49
N PRO A 625 -21.03 -28.95 1.15
CA PRO A 625 -21.25 -30.18 0.39
C PRO A 625 -20.25 -31.28 0.76
N GLU A 626 -20.68 -32.53 0.59
CA GLU A 626 -19.87 -33.70 0.90
C GLU A 626 -18.53 -33.67 0.15
N GLY A 627 -17.43 -33.95 0.86
CA GLY A 627 -16.08 -34.00 0.30
C GLY A 627 -15.39 -32.65 0.06
N VAL A 628 -16.08 -31.51 0.15
CA VAL A 628 -15.46 -30.18 -0.04
C VAL A 628 -14.39 -29.91 1.03
N ARG A 629 -14.71 -30.16 2.31
CA ARG A 629 -13.75 -29.99 3.42
C ARG A 629 -12.52 -30.89 3.25
N ASP A 630 -12.71 -32.15 2.86
CA ASP A 630 -11.62 -33.10 2.66
C ASP A 630 -10.74 -32.73 1.46
N ALA A 631 -11.35 -32.29 0.36
CA ALA A 631 -10.63 -31.83 -0.82
C ALA A 631 -9.80 -30.57 -0.51
N PHE A 632 -10.41 -29.60 0.20
CA PHE A 632 -9.72 -28.39 0.63
C PHE A 632 -8.57 -28.70 1.60
N SER A 633 -8.79 -29.59 2.58
CA SER A 633 -7.76 -30.03 3.52
C SER A 633 -6.57 -30.70 2.82
N ARG A 634 -6.82 -31.59 1.84
CA ARG A 634 -5.76 -32.20 1.03
C ARG A 634 -4.97 -31.17 0.22
N LEU A 635 -5.65 -30.17 -0.35
CA LEU A 635 -5.00 -29.08 -1.06
C LEU A 635 -4.10 -28.27 -0.12
N VAL A 636 -4.62 -27.89 1.04
CA VAL A 636 -3.88 -27.12 2.04
C VAL A 636 -2.65 -27.86 2.54
N GLU A 637 -2.74 -29.17 2.79
CA GLU A 637 -1.58 -29.98 3.19
C GLU A 637 -0.53 -30.06 2.06
N ARG A 638 -0.95 -30.08 0.79
CA ARG A 638 -0.03 -29.99 -0.35
C ARG A 638 0.68 -28.63 -0.42
N CYS A 639 0.01 -27.57 0.01
CA CYS A 639 0.56 -26.22 0.08
C CYS A 639 1.43 -25.98 1.33
N ARG A 640 1.60 -26.97 2.22
CA ARG A 640 2.42 -26.85 3.42
C ARG A 640 3.92 -26.85 3.08
N LEU A 641 4.62 -25.82 3.55
CA LEU A 641 6.05 -25.62 3.33
C LEU A 641 6.89 -26.00 4.56
N VAL A 642 6.37 -25.76 5.77
CA VAL A 642 7.04 -26.02 7.06
C VAL A 642 6.24 -26.97 7.92
#